data_AF-A0A0J1C4K4-F1
#
_entry.id   AF-A0A0J1C4K4-F1
#
_cell.length_a   1.000
_cell.length_b   1.000
_cell.length_c   1.000
_cell.angle_alpha   90.00
_cell.angle_beta   90.00
_cell.angle_gamma   90.00
#
_symmetry.space_group_name_H-M   'P 1'
#
loop_
_entity.id
_entity.type
_entity.pdbx_description
1 polymer ?
#
loop_
_entity_poly.entity_id
_entity_poly.type
_entity_poly.pdbx_seq_one_letter_code
_entity_poly.pdbx_strand_id
1 'polypeptide(L)'
;MAQNNFSIALLAMARGVADAKQAAESAKDVEIAVDEENTLKANGKDTGIKIITENGVAKAVGAALSSSDTASKLAEEQAAFRQSQISANIQIALEKGVFYIEDGLTSDLRGKALSGWWKTNKQTPEEAALVSAQIQDYINRLPSGVVVKARHGSVFSIDKNVGALPEKFGTDGRRITVGGMTLTIDGAQPCIYIDKDSGDGRVYDFRGAEFIVESLGVNAFEYTGDNNVILNGGIMRTRALLEFGYVRGADKDKMLFAPIDGWTKERPDIGFGYADKGLWELGFNTTTLRHDLARYRNNAAQVHEVRQPDGMNKARCAELTRQESSRKYDSVGGYWDENGESAFPQDDGTTSPMWGKWRGGQRGSRGNGITLYNCHNTTIFDFDIEGFDGSAVQMGLYATQDCQDVAGGDTATAEAKGMIAYDTLICGGWFDKMYTGGVGAVRAVGLTVTGLQCQGNKVGHPDWSVEHSRDGKMVTIDPGYMLWTSRYMPMVSVVFTNNHFGTAARKVIDAHTGNDITITGNSGSAGYYGISVVIEETFASQRDAGAPAETSSFYYQESNMTIANNNVMGGVYGVHLNNGATGIKARKDRGLWWLRGNIKVRDNIIKSAYVGVCYNYGHYGFDITGNSVTFANKLGEPYGQRRLNTINVTDGGSGYSAGTYLTISGGGELARDGYAEPVIKDGVITSVVVRKTGTRYEDAASIVVTAVDPTGAGSGATFSATISETSYAYMIGAEPRYGAMQVNFTGNRAANSPDGNFGRLLVSGTCIGSTFRDNLFNETPYTKGDDASKPYISAKDYVHRSGLPSQLLAQTQDHVDSHHENNKAINELSGKVTDLLFKNKYVTTKAPEVPLTSSEIETLVNNRVAAILAEKNVQASEPAASPESQAGTQSQPEATNEEPTSGLPKILSFNMATATGSLVRDDSNAVTVEVGGSYPPPGWSDVADVSGENKFIMARLKDKVSASAGVYPRFKVDLSAETESTIVLPIKVHSLGTRAGVVSIGLTPYVSDDISTSLLIDKKTETNQIAIRNMSRYSVSIDGVANTADTRLDYDKWYILVLKSKLGGEYINLGTNHTGNGQIDADFGAGLTVYRNHTPSAEDLNSLVESLKVKYHK
;
A
#
# COMPACT_ATOMS: atom_id res chain seq x y z
N MET A 1 -11.84 27.24 37.82
CA MET A 1 -12.31 26.04 37.09
C MET A 1 -13.62 25.61 37.71
N ALA A 2 -14.74 25.77 37.00
CA ALA A 2 -16.04 25.27 37.44
C ALA A 2 -15.99 23.73 37.37
N GLN A 3 -16.31 23.05 38.48
CA GLN A 3 -16.43 21.59 38.49
C GLN A 3 -17.51 21.17 37.48
N ASN A 4 -17.18 20.28 36.54
CA ASN A 4 -18.15 19.84 35.55
C ASN A 4 -19.30 19.05 36.22
N ASN A 5 -20.46 19.04 35.58
CA ASN A 5 -21.66 18.37 36.11
C ASN A 5 -21.44 16.88 36.41
N PHE A 6 -20.49 16.23 35.72
CA PHE A 6 -20.11 14.83 35.95
C PHE A 6 -19.38 14.64 37.28
N SER A 7 -18.48 15.56 37.64
CA SER A 7 -17.74 15.55 38.91
C SER A 7 -18.67 15.85 40.08
N ILE A 8 -19.64 16.75 39.89
CA ILE A 8 -20.70 17.04 40.87
C ILE A 8 -21.61 15.82 41.07
N ALA A 9 -21.97 15.12 39.98
CA ALA A 9 -22.76 13.90 40.04
C ALA A 9 -22.01 12.75 40.73
N LEU A 10 -20.72 12.55 40.45
CA LEU A 10 -19.84 11.59 41.13
C LEU A 10 -19.71 11.86 42.63
N LEU A 11 -19.56 13.13 43.03
CA LEU A 11 -19.51 13.53 44.44
C LEU A 11 -20.85 13.34 45.16
N ALA A 12 -21.98 13.58 44.48
CA ALA A 12 -23.31 13.34 45.02
C ALA A 12 -23.60 11.83 45.17
N MET A 13 -23.16 11.01 44.21
CA MET A 13 -23.27 9.55 44.26
C MET A 13 -22.38 8.93 45.34
N ALA A 14 -21.13 9.41 45.48
CA ALA A 14 -20.23 8.97 46.54
C ALA A 14 -20.77 9.32 47.95
N ARG A 15 -21.42 10.48 48.10
CA ARG A 15 -22.15 10.83 49.33
C ARG A 15 -23.34 9.91 49.58
N GLY A 16 -24.17 9.64 48.57
CA GLY A 16 -25.30 8.71 48.70
C GLY A 16 -24.89 7.30 49.12
N VAL A 17 -23.75 6.80 48.63
CA VAL A 17 -23.18 5.50 49.03
C VAL A 17 -22.61 5.54 50.45
N ALA A 18 -21.97 6.65 50.84
CA ALA A 18 -21.47 6.83 52.20
C ALA A 18 -22.60 6.95 53.23
N ASP A 19 -23.65 7.71 52.91
CA ASP A 19 -24.84 7.87 53.75
C ASP A 19 -25.61 6.55 53.89
N ALA A 20 -25.71 5.75 52.83
CA ALA A 20 -26.30 4.41 52.87
C ALA A 20 -25.47 3.42 53.70
N LYS A 21 -24.14 3.47 53.62
CA LYS A 21 -23.24 2.68 54.49
C LYS A 21 -23.36 3.09 55.96
N GLN A 22 -23.45 4.39 56.23
CA GLN A 22 -23.58 4.92 57.59
C GLN A 22 -24.97 4.60 58.20
N ALA A 23 -26.01 4.55 57.37
CA ALA A 23 -27.34 4.07 57.76
C ALA A 23 -27.38 2.54 57.99
N ALA A 24 -26.56 1.76 57.27
CA ALA A 24 -26.43 0.32 57.47
C ALA A 24 -25.61 -0.03 58.74
N GLU A 25 -24.55 0.72 59.04
CA GLU A 25 -23.75 0.54 60.26
C GLU A 25 -24.52 0.84 61.56
N SER A 26 -25.57 1.67 61.47
CA SER A 26 -26.46 1.98 62.60
C SER A 26 -27.61 0.97 62.79
N ALA A 27 -27.86 0.10 61.80
CA ALA A 27 -28.83 -0.99 61.87
C ALA A 27 -28.08 -2.33 62.00
N LYS A 28 -27.75 -2.72 63.23
CA LYS A 28 -27.25 -4.07 63.52
C LYS A 28 -28.25 -5.09 62.95
N ASP A 29 -27.78 -5.95 62.04
CA ASP A 29 -28.48 -7.10 61.41
C ASP A 29 -28.88 -6.97 59.93
N VAL A 30 -28.36 -6.00 59.15
CA VAL A 30 -28.52 -5.96 57.68
C VAL A 30 -27.19 -5.77 56.93
N GLU A 31 -26.73 -6.82 56.23
CA GLU A 31 -25.60 -6.81 55.31
C GLU A 31 -26.03 -6.25 53.95
N ILE A 32 -25.43 -5.14 53.52
CA ILE A 32 -25.74 -4.50 52.24
C ILE A 32 -24.57 -4.72 51.26
N ALA A 33 -24.85 -5.31 50.10
CA ALA A 33 -23.87 -5.56 49.04
C ALA A 33 -24.44 -5.15 47.67
N VAL A 34 -23.58 -4.84 46.70
CA VAL A 34 -24.00 -4.61 45.31
C VAL A 34 -23.39 -5.72 44.47
N ASP A 35 -24.22 -6.39 43.69
CA ASP A 35 -23.74 -7.47 42.83
C ASP A 35 -23.13 -6.96 41.51
N GLU A 36 -22.54 -7.87 40.74
CA GLU A 36 -21.84 -7.57 39.48
C GLU A 36 -22.78 -7.00 38.39
N GLU A 37 -24.09 -7.16 38.55
CA GLU A 37 -25.13 -6.60 37.69
C GLU A 37 -25.65 -5.25 38.21
N ASN A 38 -24.94 -4.66 39.17
CA ASN A 38 -25.23 -3.36 39.75
C ASN A 38 -26.55 -3.33 40.51
N THR A 39 -26.96 -4.43 41.14
CA THR A 39 -28.21 -4.50 41.92
C THR A 39 -27.90 -4.57 43.41
N LEU A 40 -28.56 -3.72 44.19
CA LEU A 40 -28.43 -3.70 45.64
C LEU A 40 -29.04 -4.97 46.23
N LYS A 41 -28.28 -5.62 47.11
CA LYS A 41 -28.71 -6.76 47.91
C LYS A 41 -28.68 -6.39 49.39
N ALA A 42 -29.71 -6.82 50.09
CA ALA A 42 -29.79 -6.76 51.54
C ALA A 42 -29.89 -8.19 52.08
N ASN A 43 -28.95 -8.58 52.95
CA ASN A 43 -28.82 -9.93 53.52
C ASN A 43 -28.83 -11.03 52.43
N GLY A 44 -28.08 -10.80 51.34
CA GLY A 44 -27.96 -11.72 50.22
C GLY A 44 -29.19 -11.80 49.30
N LYS A 45 -30.29 -11.09 49.60
CA LYS A 45 -31.48 -11.04 48.74
C LYS A 45 -31.48 -9.78 47.88
N ASP A 46 -31.78 -9.99 46.60
CA ASP A 46 -31.89 -8.93 45.62
C ASP A 46 -33.08 -8.01 45.96
N THR A 47 -32.81 -6.71 46.09
CA THR A 47 -33.87 -5.75 46.41
C THR A 47 -34.55 -5.20 45.16
N GLY A 48 -34.05 -5.55 43.96
CA GLY A 48 -34.52 -5.02 42.68
C GLY A 48 -34.14 -3.56 42.43
N ILE A 49 -33.34 -2.95 43.31
CA ILE A 49 -32.86 -1.58 43.19
C ILE A 49 -31.52 -1.60 42.45
N LYS A 50 -31.51 -1.08 41.22
CA LYS A 50 -30.29 -0.95 40.41
C LYS A 50 -29.48 0.27 40.86
N ILE A 51 -28.24 0.06 41.30
CA ILE A 51 -27.26 1.09 41.69
C ILE A 51 -26.29 1.32 40.54
N ILE A 52 -26.32 2.50 39.94
CA ILE A 52 -25.39 2.85 38.86
C ILE A 52 -23.95 2.92 39.40
N THR A 53 -23.08 1.99 38.99
CA THR A 53 -21.65 1.97 39.35
C THR A 53 -20.78 2.56 38.24
N GLU A 54 -19.57 3.00 38.59
CA GLU A 54 -18.59 3.61 37.68
C GLU A 54 -18.26 2.69 36.48
N ASN A 55 -18.17 1.38 36.71
CA ASN A 55 -17.94 0.37 35.67
C ASN A 55 -19.19 0.14 34.78
N GLY A 56 -20.39 0.21 35.36
CA GLY A 56 -21.65 0.15 34.60
C GLY A 56 -21.84 1.35 33.67
N VAL A 57 -21.45 2.54 34.14
CA VAL A 57 -21.42 3.75 33.31
C VAL A 57 -20.36 3.61 32.22
N ALA A 58 -19.14 3.16 32.53
CA ALA A 58 -18.08 2.98 31.54
C ALA A 58 -18.45 1.99 30.42
N LYS A 59 -19.14 0.88 30.76
CA LYS A 59 -19.59 -0.12 29.78
C LYS A 59 -20.76 0.40 28.92
N ALA A 60 -21.70 1.12 29.51
CA ALA A 60 -22.80 1.75 28.78
C ALA A 60 -22.31 2.90 27.86
N VAL A 61 -21.35 3.69 28.34
CA VAL A 61 -20.67 4.73 27.55
C VAL A 61 -19.83 4.11 26.44
N GLY A 62 -19.09 3.04 26.71
CA GLY A 62 -18.34 2.28 25.69
C GLY A 62 -19.26 1.70 24.61
N ALA A 63 -20.40 1.11 25.01
CA ALA A 63 -21.41 0.60 24.08
C ALA A 63 -22.06 1.74 23.26
N ALA A 64 -22.41 2.86 23.89
CA ALA A 64 -22.95 4.03 23.20
C ALA A 64 -21.95 4.59 22.19
N LEU A 65 -20.69 4.84 22.59
CA LEU A 65 -19.62 5.34 21.73
C LEU A 65 -19.26 4.38 20.58
N SER A 66 -19.52 3.07 20.74
CA SER A 66 -19.29 2.06 19.69
C SER A 66 -20.45 1.90 18.69
N SER A 67 -21.59 2.57 18.91
CA SER A 67 -22.75 2.47 18.01
C SER A 67 -22.63 3.40 16.80
N SER A 68 -23.06 2.94 15.62
CA SER A 68 -23.09 3.74 14.38
C SER A 68 -23.89 5.03 14.54
N ASP A 69 -24.99 4.97 15.29
CA ASP A 69 -25.88 6.12 15.52
C ASP A 69 -25.22 7.20 16.38
N THR A 70 -24.38 6.81 17.35
CA THR A 70 -23.64 7.77 18.18
C THR A 70 -22.48 8.38 17.40
N ALA A 71 -21.79 7.60 16.55
CA ALA A 71 -20.77 8.13 15.65
C ALA A 71 -21.36 9.12 14.63
N SER A 72 -22.52 8.82 14.04
CA SER A 72 -23.23 9.72 13.13
C SER A 72 -23.69 11.01 13.83
N LYS A 73 -24.30 10.91 15.02
CA LYS A 73 -24.69 12.09 15.80
C LYS A 73 -23.49 12.92 16.25
N LEU A 74 -22.40 12.29 16.67
CA LEU A 74 -21.17 12.98 17.04
C LEU A 74 -20.55 13.70 15.84
N ALA A 75 -20.59 13.09 14.64
CA ALA A 75 -20.14 13.73 13.41
C ALA A 75 -21.03 14.92 13.02
N GLU A 76 -22.36 14.80 13.16
CA GLU A 76 -23.31 15.91 12.95
C GLU A 76 -23.09 17.04 13.94
N GLU A 77 -22.95 16.74 15.25
CA GLU A 77 -22.67 17.74 16.28
C GLU A 77 -21.29 18.38 16.09
N GLN A 78 -20.26 17.60 15.70
CA GLN A 78 -18.94 18.13 15.35
C GLN A 78 -19.01 19.05 14.13
N ALA A 79 -19.79 18.69 13.09
CA ALA A 79 -19.97 19.54 11.92
C ALA A 79 -20.70 20.85 12.27
N ALA A 80 -21.75 20.79 13.10
CA ALA A 80 -22.48 21.96 13.59
C ALA A 80 -21.60 22.85 14.49
N PHE A 81 -20.78 22.24 15.35
CA PHE A 81 -19.82 22.95 16.18
C PHE A 81 -18.74 23.62 15.34
N ARG A 82 -18.17 22.92 14.35
CA ARG A 82 -17.21 23.49 13.40
C ARG A 82 -17.79 24.68 12.65
N GLN A 83 -19.03 24.57 12.13
CA GLN A 83 -19.70 25.71 11.50
C GLN A 83 -19.85 26.90 12.45
N SER A 84 -20.24 26.65 13.69
CA SER A 84 -20.37 27.69 14.72
C SER A 84 -19.03 28.36 15.01
N GLN A 85 -17.93 27.59 15.09
CA GLN A 85 -16.58 28.13 15.25
C GLN A 85 -16.14 28.97 14.05
N ILE A 86 -16.40 28.52 12.83
CA ILE A 86 -16.08 29.27 11.61
C ILE A 86 -16.81 30.61 11.61
N SER A 87 -18.12 30.62 11.88
CA SER A 87 -18.91 31.87 11.95
C SER A 87 -18.40 32.81 13.05
N ALA A 88 -18.05 32.28 14.22
CA ALA A 88 -17.49 33.06 15.32
C ALA A 88 -16.13 33.68 14.95
N ASN A 89 -15.23 32.90 14.32
CA ASN A 89 -13.92 33.38 13.90
C ASN A 89 -14.03 34.50 12.86
N ILE A 90 -14.96 34.39 11.91
CA ILE A 90 -15.23 35.46 10.93
C ILE A 90 -15.69 36.73 11.64
N GLN A 91 -16.62 36.62 12.58
CA GLN A 91 -17.15 37.77 13.32
C GLN A 91 -16.05 38.45 14.14
N ILE A 92 -15.25 37.68 14.88
CA ILE A 92 -14.10 38.18 15.66
C ILE A 92 -13.09 38.89 14.75
N ALA A 93 -12.82 38.31 13.57
CA ALA A 93 -11.88 38.90 12.63
C ALA A 93 -12.35 40.24 12.07
N LEU A 94 -13.64 40.36 11.74
CA LEU A 94 -14.24 41.61 11.29
C LEU A 94 -14.17 42.69 12.37
N GLU A 95 -14.43 42.34 13.63
CA GLU A 95 -14.35 43.26 14.77
C GLU A 95 -12.92 43.75 15.03
N LYS A 96 -11.91 42.91 14.79
CA LYS A 96 -10.50 43.26 14.96
C LYS A 96 -9.92 44.11 13.82
N GLY A 97 -10.47 44.00 12.61
CA GLY A 97 -10.15 44.90 11.51
C GLY A 97 -9.91 44.22 10.16
N VAL A 98 -9.95 45.05 9.11
CA VAL A 98 -9.79 44.65 7.71
C VAL A 98 -8.53 45.30 7.13
N PHE A 99 -7.64 44.48 6.56
CA PHE A 99 -6.35 44.91 6.02
C PHE A 99 -6.23 44.50 4.56
N TYR A 100 -5.70 45.40 3.71
CA TYR A 100 -5.55 45.15 2.28
C TYR A 100 -4.09 44.90 1.90
N ILE A 101 -3.81 43.83 1.16
CA ILE A 101 -2.44 43.43 0.82
C ILE A 101 -1.70 44.43 -0.08
N GLU A 102 -2.42 45.26 -0.86
CA GLU A 102 -1.76 46.31 -1.66
C GLU A 102 -1.14 47.40 -0.77
N ASP A 103 -1.59 47.54 0.48
CA ASP A 103 -1.05 48.53 1.42
C ASP A 103 0.34 48.14 1.91
N GLY A 104 0.76 46.88 1.69
CA GLY A 104 2.12 46.40 1.92
C GLY A 104 3.12 46.77 0.82
N LEU A 105 2.65 47.23 -0.35
CA LEU A 105 3.47 47.52 -1.52
C LEU A 105 3.98 48.97 -1.54
N THR A 106 5.13 49.19 -2.18
CA THR A 106 5.57 50.55 -2.53
C THR A 106 4.57 51.25 -3.45
N SER A 107 4.56 52.59 -3.47
CA SER A 107 3.58 53.36 -4.26
C SER A 107 3.52 53.00 -5.74
N ASP A 108 4.67 52.68 -6.36
CA ASP A 108 4.74 52.25 -7.76
C ASP A 108 4.12 50.86 -7.97
N LEU A 109 4.54 49.87 -7.18
CA LEU A 109 4.03 48.50 -7.27
C LEU A 109 2.54 48.43 -6.91
N ARG A 110 2.12 49.23 -5.93
CA ARG A 110 0.71 49.41 -5.57
C ARG A 110 -0.09 49.96 -6.74
N GLY A 111 0.42 50.99 -7.43
CA GLY A 111 -0.22 51.55 -8.62
C GLY A 111 -0.40 50.51 -9.72
N LYS A 112 0.65 49.74 -10.01
CA LYS A 112 0.63 48.62 -10.98
C LYS A 112 -0.37 47.53 -10.60
N ALA A 113 -0.43 47.18 -9.32
CA ALA A 113 -1.36 46.17 -8.82
C ALA A 113 -2.80 46.61 -9.04
N LEU A 114 -3.15 47.82 -8.59
CA LEU A 114 -4.50 48.37 -8.68
C LEU A 114 -4.97 48.61 -10.12
N SER A 115 -4.06 48.90 -11.06
CA SER A 115 -4.41 49.08 -12.48
C SER A 115 -4.47 47.78 -13.27
N GLY A 116 -4.10 46.64 -12.66
CA GLY A 116 -4.00 45.35 -13.34
C GLY A 116 -2.84 45.27 -14.36
N TRP A 117 -1.78 46.06 -14.18
CA TRP A 117 -0.71 46.25 -15.16
C TRP A 117 -0.04 44.94 -15.59
N TRP A 118 0.15 44.00 -14.66
CA TRP A 118 0.84 42.73 -14.92
C TRP A 118 0.07 41.72 -15.78
N LYS A 119 -1.21 41.98 -16.13
CA LYS A 119 -1.95 41.11 -17.06
C LYS A 119 -1.26 40.99 -18.41
N THR A 120 -0.76 42.12 -18.92
CA THR A 120 -0.11 42.20 -20.24
C THR A 120 1.39 42.48 -20.15
N ASN A 121 1.91 42.79 -18.96
CA ASN A 121 3.32 43.10 -18.75
C ASN A 121 3.96 42.01 -17.88
N LYS A 122 4.68 41.09 -18.53
CA LYS A 122 5.45 40.03 -17.88
C LYS A 122 6.57 40.62 -17.02
N GLN A 123 6.89 39.95 -15.92
CA GLN A 123 8.02 40.27 -15.06
C GLN A 123 9.08 39.17 -15.14
N THR A 124 10.34 39.51 -14.85
CA THR A 124 11.33 38.47 -14.54
C THR A 124 11.01 37.84 -13.17
N PRO A 125 11.49 36.61 -12.89
CA PRO A 125 11.32 36.00 -11.57
C PRO A 125 11.81 36.89 -10.42
N GLU A 126 12.91 37.61 -10.60
CA GLU A 126 13.48 38.49 -9.57
C GLU A 126 12.59 39.72 -9.29
N GLU A 127 11.98 40.30 -10.33
CA GLU A 127 11.05 41.43 -10.20
C GLU A 127 9.76 41.01 -9.48
N ALA A 128 9.22 39.82 -9.82
CA ALA A 128 8.02 39.27 -9.21
C ALA A 128 8.26 38.78 -7.76
N ALA A 129 9.46 38.30 -7.45
CA ALA A 129 9.87 37.97 -6.08
C ALA A 129 9.86 39.20 -5.15
N LEU A 130 10.18 40.39 -5.66
CA LEU A 130 10.10 41.63 -4.87
C LEU A 130 8.67 41.95 -4.41
N VAL A 131 7.68 41.75 -5.28
CA VAL A 131 6.25 41.92 -4.95
C VAL A 131 5.85 40.90 -3.89
N SER A 132 6.27 39.65 -4.07
CA SER A 132 5.99 38.53 -3.19
C SER A 132 6.55 38.76 -1.77
N ALA A 133 7.80 39.20 -1.66
CA ALA A 133 8.44 39.55 -0.40
C ALA A 133 7.71 40.68 0.36
N GLN A 134 7.30 41.75 -0.35
CA GLN A 134 6.59 42.87 0.29
C GLN A 134 5.20 42.47 0.79
N ILE A 135 4.47 41.65 0.05
CA ILE A 135 3.18 41.11 0.49
C ILE A 135 3.37 40.22 1.72
N GLN A 136 4.34 39.29 1.67
CA GLN A 136 4.65 38.40 2.77
C GLN A 136 5.03 39.17 4.04
N ASP A 137 5.95 40.13 3.94
CA ASP A 137 6.37 40.97 5.07
C ASP A 137 5.23 41.79 5.67
N TYR A 138 4.29 42.25 4.83
CA TYR A 138 3.11 42.94 5.30
C TYR A 138 2.17 42.01 6.05
N ILE A 139 1.80 40.86 5.47
CA ILE A 139 0.91 39.88 6.10
C ILE A 139 1.50 39.41 7.44
N ASN A 140 2.81 39.16 7.50
CA ASN A 140 3.47 38.66 8.71
C ASN A 140 3.45 39.66 9.88
N ARG A 141 3.21 40.95 9.63
CA ARG A 141 3.10 41.99 10.67
C ARG A 141 1.67 42.26 11.13
N LEU A 142 0.67 41.64 10.51
CA LEU A 142 -0.73 41.86 10.87
C LEU A 142 -1.09 41.16 12.19
N PRO A 143 -2.02 41.70 13.00
CA PRO A 143 -2.51 41.02 14.20
C PRO A 143 -3.17 39.66 13.89
N SER A 144 -3.20 38.76 14.87
CA SER A 144 -3.92 37.48 14.76
C SER A 144 -5.44 37.68 14.77
N GLY A 145 -6.15 36.85 14.01
CA GLY A 145 -7.60 36.91 13.89
C GLY A 145 -8.09 38.23 13.28
N VAL A 146 -7.56 38.62 12.12
CA VAL A 146 -8.03 39.78 11.34
C VAL A 146 -8.50 39.33 9.96
N VAL A 147 -9.17 40.20 9.24
CA VAL A 147 -9.51 39.97 7.82
C VAL A 147 -8.42 40.53 6.92
N VAL A 148 -7.84 39.68 6.08
CA VAL A 148 -6.87 40.03 5.05
C VAL A 148 -7.56 39.98 3.68
N LYS A 149 -7.56 41.10 2.95
CA LYS A 149 -8.25 41.25 1.67
C LYS A 149 -7.31 41.74 0.59
N ALA A 150 -7.80 41.61 -0.64
CA ALA A 150 -7.32 42.37 -1.78
C ALA A 150 -8.47 43.20 -2.35
N ARG A 151 -8.15 44.33 -2.96
CA ARG A 151 -9.12 45.15 -3.67
C ARG A 151 -9.50 44.45 -4.97
N HIS A 152 -10.78 44.53 -5.30
CA HIS A 152 -11.31 43.93 -6.52
C HIS A 152 -10.62 44.53 -7.76
N GLY A 153 -10.23 43.69 -8.71
CA GLY A 153 -9.52 44.10 -9.92
C GLY A 153 -8.01 44.20 -9.77
N SER A 154 -7.48 44.13 -8.54
CA SER A 154 -6.03 44.12 -8.31
C SER A 154 -5.40 42.86 -8.91
N VAL A 155 -4.21 43.03 -9.50
CA VAL A 155 -3.41 41.93 -10.06
C VAL A 155 -2.05 41.96 -9.38
N PHE A 156 -1.48 40.81 -9.07
CA PHE A 156 -0.16 40.68 -8.45
C PHE A 156 0.69 39.73 -9.31
N SER A 157 1.85 40.19 -9.76
CA SER A 157 2.88 39.30 -10.32
C SER A 157 3.73 38.79 -9.18
N ILE A 158 3.80 37.46 -9.02
CA ILE A 158 4.46 36.80 -7.90
C ILE A 158 5.38 35.68 -8.38
N ASP A 159 6.46 35.44 -7.65
CA ASP A 159 7.39 34.33 -7.87
C ASP A 159 8.13 34.05 -6.54
N LYS A 160 8.93 32.99 -6.53
CA LYS A 160 9.67 32.48 -5.37
C LYS A 160 10.53 33.56 -4.67
N ASN A 161 10.40 33.63 -3.35
CA ASN A 161 11.24 34.48 -2.49
C ASN A 161 12.62 33.84 -2.23
N VAL A 162 13.50 33.88 -3.22
CA VAL A 162 14.87 33.32 -3.11
C VAL A 162 15.60 33.92 -1.91
N GLY A 163 16.23 33.06 -1.09
CA GLY A 163 16.98 33.46 0.11
C GLY A 163 16.14 33.84 1.34
N ALA A 164 14.81 33.86 1.26
CA ALA A 164 13.97 34.18 2.42
C ALA A 164 13.85 33.00 3.40
N LEU A 165 13.83 33.30 4.71
CA LEU A 165 13.66 32.34 5.82
C LEU A 165 14.50 31.05 5.64
N PRO A 166 15.84 31.15 5.45
CA PRO A 166 16.71 30.01 5.18
C PRO A 166 16.74 28.98 6.32
N GLU A 167 16.41 29.38 7.55
CA GLU A 167 16.23 28.51 8.70
C GLU A 167 15.02 27.57 8.57
N LYS A 168 14.05 27.92 7.73
CA LYS A 168 12.80 27.18 7.53
C LYS A 168 12.79 26.39 6.23
N PHE A 169 13.21 27.04 5.14
CA PHE A 169 13.19 26.46 3.79
C PHE A 169 14.54 25.93 3.32
N GLY A 170 15.58 26.07 4.15
CA GLY A 170 16.95 25.72 3.82
C GLY A 170 17.68 26.84 3.07
N THR A 171 19.01 26.88 3.24
CA THR A 171 19.88 27.82 2.51
C THR A 171 19.99 27.43 1.03
N ASP A 172 20.16 28.43 0.17
CA ASP A 172 20.41 28.24 -1.25
C ASP A 172 21.79 27.62 -1.52
N GLY A 173 21.94 26.89 -2.64
CA GLY A 173 23.24 26.35 -3.07
C GLY A 173 23.75 25.12 -2.31
N ARG A 174 22.93 24.44 -1.51
CA ARG A 174 23.35 23.20 -0.80
C ARG A 174 23.67 22.11 -1.82
N ARG A 175 24.82 21.43 -1.68
CA ARG A 175 25.15 20.29 -2.55
C ARG A 175 24.77 18.98 -1.88
N ILE A 176 23.91 18.20 -2.52
CA ILE A 176 23.46 16.90 -2.03
C ILE A 176 23.85 15.82 -3.05
N THR A 177 24.49 14.75 -2.57
CA THR A 177 24.81 13.57 -3.38
C THR A 177 24.00 12.38 -2.89
N VAL A 178 23.04 11.92 -3.68
CA VAL A 178 22.19 10.75 -3.38
C VAL A 178 22.04 9.92 -4.64
N GLY A 179 22.13 8.59 -4.50
CA GLY A 179 21.92 7.67 -5.62
C GLY A 179 22.93 7.82 -6.76
N GLY A 180 24.12 8.37 -6.50
CA GLY A 180 25.14 8.64 -7.52
C GLY A 180 24.94 9.96 -8.29
N MET A 181 23.89 10.72 -7.99
CA MET A 181 23.63 12.04 -8.56
C MET A 181 23.99 13.12 -7.55
N THR A 182 24.69 14.16 -7.99
CA THR A 182 24.95 15.36 -7.18
C THR A 182 24.11 16.51 -7.72
N LEU A 183 23.24 17.06 -6.87
CA LEU A 183 22.37 18.19 -7.21
C LEU A 183 22.68 19.39 -6.31
N THR A 184 22.53 20.58 -6.89
CA THR A 184 22.43 21.82 -6.13
C THR A 184 20.98 21.99 -5.70
N ILE A 185 20.77 22.16 -4.40
CA ILE A 185 19.47 22.30 -3.76
C ILE A 185 19.39 23.71 -3.16
N ASP A 186 18.49 24.50 -3.71
CA ASP A 186 18.13 25.80 -3.19
C ASP A 186 17.11 25.67 -2.04
N GLY A 187 16.79 26.78 -1.39
CA GLY A 187 15.69 26.84 -0.45
C GLY A 187 14.36 26.53 -1.14
N ALA A 188 13.40 25.96 -0.42
CA ALA A 188 12.08 25.61 -0.96
C ALA A 188 11.00 26.67 -0.65
N GLN A 189 11.36 27.95 -0.72
CA GLN A 189 10.42 29.05 -0.47
C GLN A 189 9.31 29.05 -1.52
N PRO A 190 8.03 29.26 -1.13
CA PRO A 190 6.97 29.53 -2.08
C PRO A 190 7.02 30.99 -2.58
N CYS A 191 6.04 31.40 -3.39
CA CYS A 191 5.85 32.82 -3.70
C CYS A 191 5.43 33.58 -2.43
N ILE A 192 4.36 33.16 -1.76
CA ILE A 192 3.91 33.78 -0.51
C ILE A 192 3.77 32.73 0.57
N TYR A 193 4.52 32.88 1.67
CA TYR A 193 4.42 32.04 2.85
C TYR A 193 3.65 32.75 3.97
N ILE A 194 2.62 32.08 4.49
CA ILE A 194 1.80 32.55 5.60
C ILE A 194 2.15 31.72 6.85
N ASP A 195 2.90 32.37 7.74
CA ASP A 195 3.47 31.70 8.92
C ASP A 195 2.48 31.63 10.08
N LYS A 196 2.38 30.45 10.72
CA LYS A 196 1.65 30.25 11.98
C LYS A 196 2.07 31.24 13.05
N ASP A 197 3.36 31.53 13.13
CA ASP A 197 3.92 32.40 14.17
C ASP A 197 3.58 33.88 13.93
N SER A 198 3.07 34.20 12.73
CA SER A 198 2.55 35.55 12.43
C SER A 198 1.12 35.77 12.93
N GLY A 199 0.39 34.71 13.32
CA GLY A 199 -0.89 34.82 14.01
C GLY A 199 -2.00 33.91 13.45
N ASP A 200 -2.65 33.18 14.36
CA ASP A 200 -3.74 32.25 14.06
C ASP A 200 -5.10 32.93 13.79
N GLY A 201 -6.04 32.15 13.22
CA GLY A 201 -7.45 32.49 13.12
C GLY A 201 -7.77 33.55 12.07
N ARG A 202 -6.90 33.76 11.07
CA ARG A 202 -7.09 34.82 10.06
C ARG A 202 -8.12 34.42 9.02
N VAL A 203 -8.79 35.44 8.49
CA VAL A 203 -9.77 35.30 7.41
C VAL A 203 -9.22 35.93 6.14
N TYR A 204 -9.07 35.13 5.08
CA TYR A 204 -8.57 35.57 3.78
C TYR A 204 -9.73 35.70 2.79
N ASP A 205 -9.86 36.86 2.16
CA ASP A 205 -10.87 37.12 1.11
C ASP A 205 -10.23 37.91 -0.03
N PHE A 206 -9.72 37.19 -1.01
CA PHE A 206 -9.07 37.73 -2.21
C PHE A 206 -10.02 37.73 -3.41
N ARG A 207 -11.34 37.78 -3.18
CA ARG A 207 -12.34 37.73 -4.25
C ARG A 207 -12.10 38.82 -5.30
N GLY A 208 -11.88 38.37 -6.53
CA GLY A 208 -11.68 39.23 -7.70
C GLY A 208 -10.31 39.91 -7.78
N ALA A 209 -9.36 39.51 -6.94
CA ALA A 209 -7.94 39.76 -7.18
C ALA A 209 -7.32 38.58 -7.97
N GLU A 210 -6.28 38.87 -8.74
CA GLU A 210 -5.57 37.89 -9.56
C GLU A 210 -4.09 37.82 -9.18
N PHE A 211 -3.58 36.60 -9.02
CA PHE A 211 -2.18 36.29 -8.75
C PHE A 211 -1.60 35.56 -9.96
N ILE A 212 -0.63 36.18 -10.63
CA ILE A 212 0.08 35.62 -11.77
C ILE A 212 1.43 35.10 -11.29
N VAL A 213 1.58 33.78 -11.29
CA VAL A 213 2.85 33.12 -10.95
C VAL A 213 3.73 33.08 -12.20
N GLU A 214 4.87 33.77 -12.17
CA GLU A 214 5.72 33.95 -13.37
C GLU A 214 6.44 32.65 -13.80
N SER A 215 6.79 31.78 -12.85
CA SER A 215 7.47 30.50 -13.12
C SER A 215 6.58 29.28 -12.85
N LEU A 216 6.68 28.22 -13.67
CA LEU A 216 6.14 26.90 -13.29
C LEU A 216 6.97 26.27 -12.15
N GLY A 217 6.42 25.26 -11.48
CA GLY A 217 7.14 24.50 -10.45
C GLY A 217 7.21 25.17 -9.07
N VAL A 218 6.54 26.30 -8.86
CA VAL A 218 6.48 27.01 -7.56
C VAL A 218 5.05 27.16 -7.05
N ASN A 219 4.90 27.05 -5.73
CA ASN A 219 3.62 27.25 -5.05
C ASN A 219 3.27 28.74 -4.97
N ALA A 220 2.03 29.13 -5.25
CA ALA A 220 1.59 30.52 -5.09
C ALA A 220 1.47 30.88 -3.60
N PHE A 221 0.74 30.06 -2.84
CA PHE A 221 0.59 30.23 -1.39
C PHE A 221 0.89 28.95 -0.63
N GLU A 222 1.61 29.10 0.48
CA GLU A 222 1.70 28.08 1.52
C GLU A 222 1.18 28.63 2.85
N TYR A 223 0.24 27.91 3.48
CA TYR A 223 -0.35 28.28 4.77
C TYR A 223 0.04 27.28 5.86
N THR A 224 0.32 27.83 7.03
CA THR A 224 0.49 27.12 8.30
C THR A 224 -0.36 27.80 9.39
N GLY A 225 -0.53 27.13 10.54
CA GLY A 225 -1.25 27.68 11.69
C GLY A 225 -2.73 27.33 11.72
N ASP A 226 -3.39 27.79 12.78
CA ASP A 226 -4.66 27.21 13.21
C ASP A 226 -5.86 28.10 12.90
N ASN A 227 -7.00 27.45 12.63
CA ASN A 227 -8.31 28.08 12.47
C ASN A 227 -8.41 29.12 11.33
N ASN A 228 -7.57 28.98 10.31
CA ASN A 228 -7.58 29.84 9.15
C ASN A 228 -8.84 29.62 8.28
N VAL A 229 -9.43 30.70 7.80
CA VAL A 229 -10.60 30.66 6.92
C VAL A 229 -10.31 31.40 5.62
N ILE A 230 -10.34 30.70 4.50
CA ILE A 230 -10.23 31.28 3.15
C ILE A 230 -11.64 31.38 2.58
N LEU A 231 -12.23 32.58 2.63
CA LEU A 231 -13.55 32.85 2.04
C LEU A 231 -13.50 32.81 0.51
N ASN A 232 -12.41 33.30 -0.07
CA ASN A 232 -12.12 33.17 -1.49
C ASN A 232 -10.61 33.34 -1.70
N GLY A 233 -9.96 32.35 -2.33
CA GLY A 233 -8.51 32.35 -2.59
C GLY A 233 -8.05 33.31 -3.68
N GLY A 234 -8.98 33.96 -4.40
CA GLY A 234 -8.68 34.76 -5.58
C GLY A 234 -8.51 33.91 -6.84
N ILE A 235 -8.16 34.58 -7.93
CA ILE A 235 -7.85 33.99 -9.23
C ILE A 235 -6.34 33.75 -9.27
N MET A 236 -5.88 32.52 -9.45
CA MET A 236 -4.46 32.20 -9.61
C MET A 236 -4.22 31.59 -10.97
N ARG A 237 -3.24 32.14 -11.70
CA ARG A 237 -2.85 31.70 -13.03
C ARG A 237 -1.33 31.64 -13.12
N THR A 238 -0.81 30.70 -13.89
CA THR A 238 0.61 30.73 -14.27
C THR A 238 0.78 31.62 -15.50
N ARG A 239 1.92 32.32 -15.61
CA ARG A 239 2.26 33.08 -16.82
C ARG A 239 2.26 32.19 -18.06
N ALA A 240 2.75 30.96 -17.91
CA ALA A 240 2.76 29.97 -18.98
C ALA A 240 1.35 29.68 -19.53
N LEU A 241 0.33 29.57 -18.68
CA LEU A 241 -1.05 29.38 -19.15
C LEU A 241 -1.55 30.59 -19.94
N LEU A 242 -1.24 31.80 -19.48
CA LEU A 242 -1.67 33.03 -20.17
C LEU A 242 -1.01 33.19 -21.54
N GLU A 243 0.24 32.75 -21.69
CA GLU A 243 1.00 32.86 -22.95
C GLU A 243 0.68 31.74 -23.95
N PHE A 244 0.58 30.49 -23.48
CA PHE A 244 0.56 29.31 -24.35
C PHE A 244 -0.82 28.62 -24.41
N GLY A 245 -1.65 28.82 -23.38
CA GLY A 245 -2.96 28.16 -23.28
C GLY A 245 -2.88 26.64 -23.09
N TYR A 246 -4.03 26.01 -22.84
CA TYR A 246 -4.14 24.55 -22.77
C TYR A 246 -4.64 24.00 -24.10
N VAL A 247 -3.72 23.83 -25.04
CA VAL A 247 -4.02 23.50 -26.44
C VAL A 247 -3.41 22.16 -26.82
N ARG A 248 -4.21 21.29 -27.45
CA ARG A 248 -3.78 20.01 -28.04
C ARG A 248 -3.12 20.27 -29.39
N GLY A 249 -2.10 19.49 -29.75
CA GLY A 249 -1.52 19.53 -31.10
C GLY A 249 -0.59 20.73 -31.35
N ALA A 250 -0.17 21.42 -30.29
CA ALA A 250 0.70 22.59 -30.36
C ALA A 250 2.14 22.17 -30.70
N ASP A 251 2.85 23.06 -31.41
CA ASP A 251 4.29 22.91 -31.63
C ASP A 251 5.02 22.91 -30.28
N LYS A 252 6.14 22.19 -30.14
CA LYS A 252 6.83 21.98 -28.84
C LYS A 252 7.13 23.29 -28.11
N ASP A 253 7.52 24.33 -28.84
CA ASP A 253 7.82 25.67 -28.36
C ASP A 253 6.58 26.47 -27.90
N LYS A 254 5.37 25.95 -28.16
CA LYS A 254 4.08 26.59 -27.83
C LYS A 254 3.24 25.78 -26.85
N MET A 255 3.81 24.74 -26.25
CA MET A 255 3.08 23.92 -25.28
C MET A 255 3.18 24.52 -23.87
N LEU A 256 2.08 24.40 -23.11
CA LEU A 256 2.05 24.69 -21.68
C LEU A 256 2.91 23.70 -20.89
N PHE A 257 2.78 22.40 -21.18
CA PHE A 257 3.54 21.32 -20.56
C PHE A 257 4.48 20.66 -21.57
N ALA A 258 5.52 20.00 -21.08
CA ALA A 258 6.48 19.33 -21.95
C ALA A 258 5.81 18.22 -22.79
N PRO A 259 6.27 18.01 -24.04
CA PRO A 259 5.62 17.09 -24.97
C PRO A 259 5.65 15.66 -24.48
N ILE A 260 4.59 14.91 -24.76
CA ILE A 260 4.57 13.45 -24.53
C ILE A 260 5.63 12.77 -25.40
N ASP A 261 6.40 11.86 -24.82
CA ASP A 261 7.41 11.12 -25.55
C ASP A 261 6.80 10.20 -26.62
N GLY A 262 7.45 10.13 -27.78
CA GLY A 262 6.96 9.45 -28.99
C GLY A 262 5.77 10.11 -29.69
N TRP A 263 5.13 11.13 -29.08
CA TRP A 263 3.99 11.82 -29.67
C TRP A 263 4.44 12.82 -30.75
N THR A 264 3.74 12.84 -31.89
CA THR A 264 3.85 13.91 -32.89
C THR A 264 2.46 14.37 -33.33
N LYS A 265 2.40 15.54 -33.97
CA LYS A 265 1.17 16.09 -34.51
C LYS A 265 0.56 15.20 -35.60
N GLU A 266 1.40 14.54 -36.39
CA GLU A 266 1.00 13.64 -37.47
C GLU A 266 0.62 12.24 -36.98
N ARG A 267 1.15 11.80 -35.83
CA ARG A 267 0.89 10.49 -35.20
C ARG A 267 0.55 10.67 -33.71
N PRO A 268 -0.57 11.34 -33.39
CA PRO A 268 -0.93 11.64 -32.00
C PRO A 268 -1.33 10.41 -31.18
N ASP A 269 -1.51 9.26 -31.84
CA ASP A 269 -1.93 7.98 -31.30
C ASP A 269 -0.77 7.08 -30.80
N ILE A 270 0.50 7.45 -31.06
CA ILE A 270 1.68 6.58 -30.80
C ILE A 270 2.53 7.04 -29.61
N GLY A 271 2.13 8.12 -28.95
CA GLY A 271 2.80 8.58 -27.74
C GLY A 271 2.83 7.51 -26.64
N PHE A 272 3.78 7.65 -25.71
CA PHE A 272 3.87 6.81 -24.52
C PHE A 272 2.97 7.29 -23.37
N GLY A 273 2.35 8.46 -23.52
CA GLY A 273 1.43 9.07 -22.55
C GLY A 273 2.09 9.59 -21.27
N TYR A 274 3.41 9.75 -21.30
CA TYR A 274 4.19 10.42 -20.26
C TYR A 274 5.01 11.55 -20.88
N ALA A 275 5.19 12.60 -20.09
CA ALA A 275 6.10 13.70 -20.39
C ALA A 275 7.06 13.91 -19.21
N ASP A 276 6.66 14.76 -18.28
CA ASP A 276 7.48 15.16 -17.13
C ASP A 276 7.50 14.11 -16.00
N LYS A 277 6.46 13.29 -15.89
CA LYS A 277 6.38 12.16 -14.94
C LYS A 277 6.86 10.82 -15.53
N GLY A 278 7.99 10.82 -16.23
CA GLY A 278 8.50 9.67 -17.00
C GLY A 278 9.38 8.68 -16.22
N LEU A 279 10.07 7.81 -16.96
CA LEU A 279 10.91 6.70 -16.53
C LEU A 279 12.23 6.69 -17.34
N TRP A 280 13.14 5.75 -17.09
CA TRP A 280 14.37 5.65 -17.91
C TRP A 280 14.10 5.41 -19.40
N GLU A 281 13.00 4.73 -19.74
CA GLU A 281 12.69 4.33 -21.11
C GLU A 281 11.83 5.33 -21.88
N LEU A 282 11.29 6.35 -21.19
CA LEU A 282 10.44 7.38 -21.79
C LEU A 282 10.31 8.62 -20.91
N GLY A 283 10.14 9.80 -21.51
CA GLY A 283 9.90 11.03 -20.76
C GLY A 283 11.11 11.47 -19.91
N PHE A 284 10.89 12.44 -19.02
CA PHE A 284 11.88 12.80 -17.98
C PHE A 284 11.77 11.80 -16.83
N ASN A 285 12.87 11.13 -16.43
CA ASN A 285 12.80 10.13 -15.35
C ASN A 285 12.68 10.82 -13.98
N THR A 286 11.47 11.24 -13.62
CA THR A 286 11.15 11.78 -12.29
C THR A 286 10.45 10.73 -11.42
N THR A 287 10.15 9.54 -11.97
CA THR A 287 9.40 8.49 -11.27
C THR A 287 10.29 7.41 -10.65
N THR A 288 11.37 7.01 -11.32
CA THR A 288 12.21 5.86 -10.91
C THR A 288 13.68 6.19 -10.76
N LEU A 289 14.04 7.47 -10.84
CA LEU A 289 15.39 7.91 -10.58
C LEU A 289 15.79 7.47 -9.16
N ARG A 290 17.04 7.04 -8.96
CA ARG A 290 17.54 6.66 -7.63
C ARG A 290 17.40 7.78 -6.60
N HIS A 291 17.38 9.01 -7.08
CA HIS A 291 17.13 10.17 -6.27
C HIS A 291 15.69 10.63 -6.47
N ASP A 292 14.83 10.45 -5.45
CA ASP A 292 13.46 10.98 -5.50
C ASP A 292 13.48 12.51 -5.53
N LEU A 293 12.87 13.08 -6.57
CA LEU A 293 12.80 14.52 -6.79
C LEU A 293 11.53 15.15 -6.21
N ALA A 294 10.51 14.35 -5.86
CA ALA A 294 9.24 14.85 -5.32
C ALA A 294 9.40 15.60 -3.98
N ARG A 295 10.48 15.32 -3.25
CA ARG A 295 10.83 16.05 -2.02
C ARG A 295 11.31 17.48 -2.23
N TYR A 296 11.77 17.81 -3.43
CA TYR A 296 12.29 19.14 -3.75
C TYR A 296 11.20 20.01 -4.37
N ARG A 297 10.50 20.73 -3.50
CA ARG A 297 9.38 21.61 -3.88
C ARG A 297 9.90 22.98 -4.33
N ASN A 298 9.02 23.77 -4.95
CA ASN A 298 9.28 25.18 -5.26
C ASN A 298 10.61 25.41 -6.00
N ASN A 299 10.88 24.60 -7.03
CA ASN A 299 12.10 24.64 -7.83
C ASN A 299 13.39 24.55 -7.00
N ALA A 300 13.37 23.88 -5.84
CA ALA A 300 14.53 23.74 -4.98
C ALA A 300 15.66 22.92 -5.64
N ALA A 301 15.35 21.83 -6.33
CA ALA A 301 16.38 21.05 -7.02
C ALA A 301 16.72 21.64 -8.39
N GLN A 302 17.96 22.05 -8.59
CA GLN A 302 18.44 22.46 -9.89
C GLN A 302 18.75 21.23 -10.75
N VAL A 303 17.82 20.87 -11.62
CA VAL A 303 17.93 19.66 -12.47
C VAL A 303 18.13 19.98 -13.95
N HIS A 304 18.07 21.25 -14.34
CA HIS A 304 18.22 21.68 -15.73
C HIS A 304 19.53 21.27 -16.42
N GLU A 305 20.60 20.99 -15.67
CA GLU A 305 21.87 20.49 -16.21
C GLU A 305 22.02 18.96 -16.11
N VAL A 306 20.99 18.26 -15.60
CA VAL A 306 21.02 16.79 -15.48
C VAL A 306 21.07 16.16 -16.87
N ARG A 307 22.04 15.27 -17.09
CA ARG A 307 22.28 14.51 -18.31
C ARG A 307 22.51 13.05 -18.01
N GLN A 308 22.46 12.19 -19.04
CA GLN A 308 22.79 10.78 -18.87
C GLN A 308 24.24 10.62 -18.33
N PRO A 309 24.48 9.67 -17.41
CA PRO A 309 25.83 9.27 -17.05
C PRO A 309 26.64 8.82 -18.28
N ASP A 310 27.96 9.02 -18.26
CA ASP A 310 28.82 8.62 -19.37
C ASP A 310 28.65 7.11 -19.69
N GLY A 311 28.43 6.79 -20.97
CA GLY A 311 28.18 5.42 -21.44
C GLY A 311 26.77 4.88 -21.21
N MET A 312 25.83 5.71 -20.70
CA MET A 312 24.44 5.33 -20.45
C MET A 312 23.50 5.75 -21.59
N ASN A 313 23.55 5.02 -22.70
CA ASN A 313 22.63 5.18 -23.83
C ASN A 313 21.46 4.17 -23.79
N LYS A 314 20.52 4.29 -24.72
CA LYS A 314 19.32 3.45 -24.79
C LYS A 314 19.65 1.95 -24.79
N ALA A 315 20.66 1.55 -25.54
CA ALA A 315 21.09 0.15 -25.65
C ALA A 315 21.62 -0.38 -24.32
N ARG A 316 22.45 0.42 -23.62
CA ARG A 316 22.96 0.06 -22.29
C ARG A 316 21.84 -0.03 -21.26
N CYS A 317 20.89 0.91 -21.25
CA CYS A 317 19.74 0.84 -20.32
C CYS A 317 18.86 -0.39 -20.58
N ALA A 318 18.65 -0.76 -21.85
CA ALA A 318 17.93 -1.97 -22.22
C ALA A 318 18.69 -3.25 -21.80
N GLU A 319 20.01 -3.27 -21.92
CA GLU A 319 20.86 -4.36 -21.40
C GLU A 319 20.75 -4.49 -19.88
N LEU A 320 20.89 -3.39 -19.14
CA LEU A 320 20.75 -3.35 -17.69
C LEU A 320 19.36 -3.81 -17.23
N THR A 321 18.32 -3.49 -18.01
CA THR A 321 16.95 -3.96 -17.75
C THR A 321 16.83 -5.47 -17.93
N ARG A 322 17.41 -6.03 -19.00
CA ARG A 322 17.46 -7.50 -19.21
C ARG A 322 18.25 -8.24 -18.12
N GLN A 323 19.27 -7.60 -17.58
CA GLN A 323 20.06 -8.12 -16.45
C GLN A 323 19.39 -7.89 -15.08
N GLU A 324 18.19 -7.30 -15.05
CA GLU A 324 17.49 -6.87 -13.83
C GLU A 324 18.31 -5.94 -12.92
N SER A 325 19.35 -5.29 -13.46
CA SER A 325 20.27 -4.45 -12.71
C SER A 325 19.56 -3.22 -12.15
N SER A 326 19.88 -2.83 -10.91
CA SER A 326 19.42 -1.57 -10.31
C SER A 326 20.06 -0.35 -10.95
N ARG A 327 21.15 -0.50 -11.72
CA ARG A 327 21.82 0.61 -12.42
C ARG A 327 20.98 1.25 -13.52
N LYS A 328 19.92 0.58 -13.99
CA LYS A 328 18.96 1.21 -14.94
C LYS A 328 18.32 2.48 -14.36
N TYR A 329 18.20 2.57 -13.04
CA TYR A 329 17.65 3.73 -12.33
C TYR A 329 18.62 4.91 -12.22
N ASP A 330 19.86 4.76 -12.70
CA ASP A 330 20.82 5.87 -12.83
C ASP A 330 20.50 6.72 -14.07
N SER A 331 19.72 6.18 -15.01
CA SER A 331 19.35 6.88 -16.23
C SER A 331 18.35 8.00 -15.94
N VAL A 332 18.56 9.13 -16.59
CA VAL A 332 17.80 10.36 -16.33
C VAL A 332 16.56 10.51 -17.21
N GLY A 333 16.20 9.54 -18.05
CA GLY A 333 15.00 9.64 -18.88
C GLY A 333 15.15 9.00 -20.24
N GLY A 334 14.05 8.99 -21.00
CA GLY A 334 13.97 8.20 -22.22
C GLY A 334 13.58 8.92 -23.50
N TYR A 335 13.72 10.24 -23.56
CA TYR A 335 13.78 10.91 -24.86
C TYR A 335 15.09 10.56 -25.54
N TRP A 336 15.04 9.57 -26.43
CA TRP A 336 16.17 9.07 -27.19
C TRP A 336 16.07 9.53 -28.65
N ASP A 337 17.18 9.96 -29.22
CA ASP A 337 17.29 10.22 -30.65
C ASP A 337 17.40 8.91 -31.46
N GLU A 338 17.57 9.05 -32.78
CA GLU A 338 17.75 7.92 -33.71
C GLU A 338 19.00 7.07 -33.42
N ASN A 339 20.02 7.64 -32.77
CA ASN A 339 21.26 6.97 -32.40
C ASN A 339 21.16 6.31 -31.00
N GLY A 340 20.06 6.54 -30.28
CA GLY A 340 19.86 6.06 -28.93
C GLY A 340 20.55 6.91 -27.86
N GLU A 341 20.95 8.14 -28.21
CA GLU A 341 21.51 9.13 -27.30
C GLU A 341 20.41 10.07 -26.77
N SER A 342 20.63 10.69 -25.62
CA SER A 342 19.61 11.53 -24.99
C SER A 342 19.35 12.83 -25.76
N ALA A 343 18.08 13.12 -26.04
CA ALA A 343 17.62 14.32 -26.73
C ALA A 343 16.34 14.89 -26.09
N PHE A 344 16.47 15.42 -24.87
CA PHE A 344 15.38 15.97 -24.08
C PHE A 344 14.80 17.25 -24.70
N PRO A 345 13.46 17.40 -24.77
CA PRO A 345 12.82 18.58 -25.33
C PRO A 345 13.06 19.84 -24.49
N GLN A 346 13.31 20.95 -25.16
CA GLN A 346 13.53 22.28 -24.58
C GLN A 346 12.35 23.21 -24.89
N ASP A 347 12.19 24.25 -24.07
CA ASP A 347 11.09 25.24 -24.16
C ASP A 347 11.04 26.01 -25.49
N ASP A 348 12.16 26.10 -26.18
CA ASP A 348 12.32 26.79 -27.47
C ASP A 348 12.04 25.87 -28.68
N GLY A 349 11.58 24.64 -28.42
CA GLY A 349 11.26 23.64 -29.43
C GLY A 349 12.46 22.79 -29.88
N THR A 350 13.66 23.08 -29.38
CA THR A 350 14.87 22.29 -29.65
C THR A 350 14.97 21.08 -28.72
N THR A 351 16.05 20.31 -28.84
CA THR A 351 16.40 19.17 -27.98
C THR A 351 17.82 19.28 -27.46
N SER A 352 18.09 18.75 -26.27
CA SER A 352 19.40 18.81 -25.61
C SER A 352 19.74 17.47 -24.93
N PRO A 353 21.02 17.11 -24.74
CA PRO A 353 21.41 16.01 -23.87
C PRO A 353 21.12 16.27 -22.38
N MET A 354 20.77 17.51 -22.01
CA MET A 354 20.40 17.91 -20.65
C MET A 354 18.90 18.16 -20.54
N TRP A 355 18.34 17.99 -19.33
CA TRP A 355 16.91 18.16 -19.07
C TRP A 355 16.37 19.57 -19.38
N GLY A 356 17.15 20.61 -19.13
CA GLY A 356 16.70 21.99 -19.22
C GLY A 356 15.62 22.35 -18.19
N LYS A 357 15.06 23.55 -18.35
CA LYS A 357 13.87 24.02 -17.61
C LYS A 357 12.63 23.91 -18.51
N TRP A 358 11.45 24.03 -17.90
CA TRP A 358 10.20 24.20 -18.64
C TRP A 358 9.36 25.34 -18.08
N ARG A 359 9.25 26.43 -18.84
CA ARG A 359 8.57 27.69 -18.48
C ARG A 359 8.96 28.18 -17.08
N GLY A 360 10.26 28.16 -16.80
CA GLY A 360 10.85 28.51 -15.49
C GLY A 360 10.92 27.35 -14.49
N GLY A 361 10.14 26.29 -14.68
CA GLY A 361 10.10 25.12 -13.80
C GLY A 361 11.30 24.19 -13.92
N GLN A 362 11.80 23.73 -12.78
CA GLN A 362 12.74 22.61 -12.68
C GLN A 362 11.97 21.30 -12.82
N ARG A 363 12.46 20.36 -13.64
CA ARG A 363 11.80 19.07 -13.85
C ARG A 363 11.60 18.31 -12.53
N GLY A 364 10.42 17.73 -12.36
CA GLY A 364 10.07 17.02 -11.12
C GLY A 364 9.68 17.92 -9.95
N SER A 365 9.89 19.24 -10.01
CA SER A 365 9.22 20.18 -9.11
C SER A 365 7.74 20.29 -9.49
N ARG A 366 6.87 20.45 -8.49
CA ARG A 366 5.42 20.59 -8.69
C ARG A 366 4.95 21.84 -7.97
N GLY A 367 4.49 22.85 -8.72
CA GLY A 367 3.90 24.06 -8.18
C GLY A 367 2.39 23.92 -7.99
N ASN A 368 1.89 24.35 -6.85
CA ASN A 368 0.47 24.30 -6.49
C ASN A 368 -0.08 25.73 -6.31
N GLY A 369 -1.39 25.92 -6.49
CA GLY A 369 -1.99 27.20 -6.14
C GLY A 369 -1.93 27.43 -4.61
N ILE A 370 -2.51 26.52 -3.85
CA ILE A 370 -2.52 26.56 -2.39
C ILE A 370 -1.91 25.28 -1.84
N THR A 371 -0.99 25.39 -0.88
CA THR A 371 -0.51 24.25 -0.09
C THR A 371 -0.75 24.51 1.40
N LEU A 372 -1.30 23.52 2.10
CA LEU A 372 -1.59 23.57 3.53
C LEU A 372 -0.77 22.51 4.26
N TYR A 373 -0.07 22.86 5.32
CA TYR A 373 0.58 21.92 6.24
C TYR A 373 0.78 22.57 7.60
N ASN A 374 1.02 21.77 8.63
CA ASN A 374 1.10 22.25 10.01
C ASN A 374 -0.07 23.18 10.35
N CYS A 375 -1.26 22.77 9.95
CA CYS A 375 -2.48 23.56 10.06
C CYS A 375 -3.58 22.72 10.70
N HIS A 376 -4.36 23.32 11.58
CA HIS A 376 -5.53 22.71 12.19
C HIS A 376 -6.78 23.53 11.87
N ASN A 377 -7.91 22.86 11.65
CA ASN A 377 -9.21 23.49 11.44
C ASN A 377 -9.24 24.54 10.31
N THR A 378 -8.55 24.26 9.20
CA THR A 378 -8.53 25.19 8.06
C THR A 378 -9.75 24.99 7.17
N THR A 379 -10.44 26.07 6.80
CA THR A 379 -11.60 26.02 5.89
C THR A 379 -11.35 26.82 4.63
N ILE A 380 -11.61 26.23 3.46
CA ILE A 380 -11.61 26.90 2.15
C ILE A 380 -13.02 26.85 1.57
N PHE A 381 -13.63 28.03 1.41
CA PHE A 381 -14.95 28.16 0.81
C PHE A 381 -14.92 28.20 -0.71
N ASP A 382 -13.92 28.88 -1.28
CA ASP A 382 -13.87 29.12 -2.73
C ASP A 382 -12.46 29.49 -3.19
N PHE A 383 -12.16 29.25 -4.46
CA PHE A 383 -10.91 29.61 -5.15
C PHE A 383 -11.09 29.46 -6.66
N ASP A 384 -10.22 30.09 -7.45
CA ASP A 384 -10.15 29.86 -8.89
C ASP A 384 -8.68 29.70 -9.32
N ILE A 385 -8.24 28.48 -9.65
CA ILE A 385 -6.83 28.16 -9.87
C ILE A 385 -6.63 27.39 -11.18
N GLU A 386 -5.78 27.89 -12.08
CA GLU A 386 -5.52 27.21 -13.36
C GLU A 386 -4.06 27.27 -13.81
N GLY A 387 -3.63 26.25 -14.56
CA GLY A 387 -2.39 26.29 -15.34
C GLY A 387 -1.12 25.85 -14.62
N PHE A 388 -1.25 25.23 -13.44
CA PHE A 388 -0.11 24.77 -12.65
C PHE A 388 0.29 23.33 -13.02
N ASP A 389 1.57 23.01 -12.83
CA ASP A 389 2.15 21.69 -13.06
C ASP A 389 1.97 20.72 -11.87
N GLY A 390 1.62 21.23 -10.69
CA GLY A 390 1.15 20.48 -9.53
C GLY A 390 -0.38 20.41 -9.43
N SER A 391 -0.90 20.66 -8.22
CA SER A 391 -2.33 20.64 -7.88
C SER A 391 -2.89 22.03 -7.59
N ALA A 392 -4.22 22.20 -7.69
CA ALA A 392 -4.85 23.46 -7.31
C ALA A 392 -4.71 23.67 -5.79
N VAL A 393 -5.04 22.63 -5.02
CA VAL A 393 -4.85 22.61 -3.56
C VAL A 393 -4.15 21.31 -3.15
N GLN A 394 -3.08 21.41 -2.35
CA GLN A 394 -2.38 20.28 -1.77
C GLN A 394 -2.37 20.35 -0.23
N MET A 395 -2.63 19.22 0.43
CA MET A 395 -2.58 19.09 1.89
C MET A 395 -1.40 18.21 2.32
N GLY A 396 -0.59 18.69 3.24
CA GLY A 396 0.60 18.01 3.74
C GLY A 396 1.78 18.00 2.77
N LEU A 397 2.90 17.48 3.23
CA LEU A 397 4.19 17.51 2.54
C LEU A 397 4.82 16.10 2.36
N TYR A 398 5.55 15.93 1.26
CA TYR A 398 6.35 14.73 0.98
C TYR A 398 7.60 14.65 1.88
N ALA A 399 8.19 15.81 2.16
CA ALA A 399 9.43 16.01 2.90
C ALA A 399 9.31 17.22 3.82
N THR A 400 10.31 17.44 4.68
CA THR A 400 10.36 18.64 5.51
C THR A 400 10.38 19.92 4.66
N GLN A 401 10.11 21.06 5.29
CA GLN A 401 10.08 22.36 4.61
C GLN A 401 11.40 22.70 3.91
N ASP A 402 12.54 22.22 4.42
CA ASP A 402 13.88 22.36 3.86
C ASP A 402 14.34 21.19 2.95
N CYS A 403 13.40 20.35 2.54
CA CYS A 403 13.57 19.21 1.62
C CYS A 403 14.36 18.01 2.19
N GLN A 404 14.37 17.80 3.50
CA GLN A 404 14.91 16.58 4.10
C GLN A 404 13.93 15.42 3.94
N ASP A 405 14.49 14.26 3.63
CA ASP A 405 13.74 13.03 3.38
C ASP A 405 13.00 12.54 4.63
N VAL A 406 11.72 12.23 4.48
CA VAL A 406 10.92 11.56 5.52
C VAL A 406 10.17 10.43 4.85
N ALA A 407 10.41 9.20 5.29
CA ALA A 407 9.83 8.02 4.68
C ALA A 407 8.29 8.06 4.68
N GLY A 408 7.68 7.38 3.72
CA GLY A 408 6.22 7.32 3.56
C GLY A 408 5.50 6.93 4.84
N GLY A 409 5.97 5.89 5.52
CA GLY A 409 5.41 5.39 6.78
C GLY A 409 5.94 6.06 8.05
N ASP A 410 6.81 7.07 7.99
CA ASP A 410 7.38 7.69 9.19
C ASP A 410 6.45 8.79 9.74
N THR A 411 5.34 8.37 10.34
CA THR A 411 4.26 9.26 10.80
C THR A 411 4.72 10.17 11.94
N ALA A 412 5.49 9.63 12.89
CA ALA A 412 5.99 10.37 14.05
C ALA A 412 6.94 11.52 13.63
N THR A 413 7.84 11.26 12.69
CA THR A 413 8.72 12.33 12.17
C THR A 413 7.92 13.36 11.38
N ALA A 414 6.96 12.91 10.55
CA ALA A 414 6.10 13.82 9.79
C ALA A 414 5.31 14.78 10.70
N GLU A 415 4.78 14.28 11.82
CA GLU A 415 4.10 15.09 12.84
C GLU A 415 5.07 16.07 13.51
N ALA A 416 6.20 15.57 14.02
CA ALA A 416 7.20 16.40 14.71
C ALA A 416 7.78 17.52 13.81
N LYS A 417 7.78 17.32 12.49
CA LYS A 417 8.27 18.28 11.49
C LYS A 417 7.17 19.15 10.89
N GLY A 418 5.93 19.07 11.38
CA GLY A 418 4.82 19.91 10.89
C GLY A 418 4.49 19.65 9.42
N MET A 419 4.49 18.40 8.98
CA MET A 419 4.25 18.03 7.58
C MET A 419 2.80 17.66 7.28
N ILE A 420 1.95 17.59 8.31
CA ILE A 420 0.59 17.06 8.23
C ILE A 420 -0.42 18.21 8.25
N ALA A 421 -1.51 18.07 7.49
CA ALA A 421 -2.66 18.94 7.58
C ALA A 421 -3.79 18.23 8.36
N TYR A 422 -4.41 18.95 9.30
CA TYR A 422 -5.44 18.43 10.19
C TYR A 422 -6.76 19.18 10.02
N ASP A 423 -7.86 18.43 10.03
CA ASP A 423 -9.23 18.94 10.12
C ASP A 423 -9.53 20.01 9.05
N THR A 424 -9.18 19.70 7.80
CA THR A 424 -9.34 20.62 6.67
C THR A 424 -10.68 20.40 5.98
N LEU A 425 -11.45 21.48 5.79
CA LEU A 425 -12.68 21.49 5.00
C LEU A 425 -12.50 22.32 3.73
N ILE A 426 -12.82 21.74 2.58
CA ILE A 426 -12.93 22.44 1.30
C ILE A 426 -14.36 22.24 0.80
N CYS A 427 -15.13 23.32 0.65
CA CYS A 427 -16.55 23.25 0.32
C CYS A 427 -16.95 23.93 -1.00
N GLY A 428 -15.95 24.35 -1.80
CA GLY A 428 -16.16 25.01 -3.08
C GLY A 428 -14.83 25.37 -3.75
N GLY A 429 -14.91 25.94 -4.96
CA GLY A 429 -13.77 26.30 -5.78
C GLY A 429 -13.86 25.78 -7.22
N TRP A 430 -13.05 26.37 -8.08
CA TRP A 430 -12.86 26.01 -9.48
C TRP A 430 -11.38 25.77 -9.76
N PHE A 431 -11.10 24.70 -10.51
CA PHE A 431 -9.78 24.47 -11.07
C PHE A 431 -9.88 23.89 -12.47
N ASP A 432 -8.92 24.24 -13.32
CA ASP A 432 -8.83 23.76 -14.70
C ASP A 432 -7.37 23.76 -15.19
N LYS A 433 -7.08 22.96 -16.23
CA LYS A 433 -5.81 22.95 -16.96
C LYS A 433 -4.60 22.65 -16.07
N MET A 434 -4.78 21.77 -15.10
CA MET A 434 -3.75 21.34 -14.15
C MET A 434 -2.98 20.15 -14.73
N TYR A 435 -1.67 20.05 -14.54
CA TYR A 435 -0.91 18.88 -15.01
C TYR A 435 -1.08 17.67 -14.08
N THR A 436 -0.85 17.86 -12.76
CA THR A 436 -0.89 16.76 -11.81
C THR A 436 -2.30 16.53 -11.29
N GLY A 437 -2.88 17.49 -10.57
CA GLY A 437 -4.13 17.26 -9.85
C GLY A 437 -5.03 18.46 -9.64
N GLY A 438 -6.27 18.22 -9.19
CA GLY A 438 -7.16 19.26 -8.66
C GLY A 438 -6.91 19.49 -7.18
N VAL A 439 -7.54 18.69 -6.33
CA VAL A 439 -7.37 18.76 -4.87
C VAL A 439 -6.81 17.43 -4.39
N GLY A 440 -5.75 17.45 -3.57
CA GLY A 440 -5.23 16.20 -3.03
C GLY A 440 -4.37 16.31 -1.79
N ALA A 441 -4.16 15.17 -1.15
CA ALA A 441 -3.43 15.08 0.10
C ALA A 441 -2.17 14.25 -0.04
N VAL A 442 -1.05 14.79 0.44
CA VAL A 442 0.18 14.03 0.69
C VAL A 442 0.11 13.36 2.05
N ARG A 443 -0.19 14.12 3.11
CA ARG A 443 -0.39 13.62 4.48
C ARG A 443 -1.53 14.41 5.13
N ALA A 444 -2.60 13.73 5.51
CA ALA A 444 -3.78 14.40 6.05
C ALA A 444 -4.54 13.53 7.07
N VAL A 445 -5.11 14.20 8.07
CA VAL A 445 -6.03 13.62 9.04
C VAL A 445 -7.28 14.49 9.08
N GLY A 446 -8.45 13.90 8.83
CA GLY A 446 -9.73 14.64 8.87
C GLY A 446 -9.88 15.62 7.72
N LEU A 447 -9.72 15.16 6.47
CA LEU A 447 -9.91 15.99 5.28
C LEU A 447 -11.31 15.77 4.70
N THR A 448 -12.08 16.84 4.50
CA THR A 448 -13.34 16.80 3.76
C THR A 448 -13.28 17.71 2.54
N VAL A 449 -13.53 17.15 1.35
CA VAL A 449 -13.70 17.89 0.09
C VAL A 449 -15.12 17.66 -0.42
N THR A 450 -15.88 18.74 -0.53
CA THR A 450 -17.28 18.71 -0.94
C THR A 450 -17.66 19.87 -1.82
N GLY A 451 -18.69 19.69 -2.65
CA GLY A 451 -19.35 20.80 -3.34
C GLY A 451 -18.56 21.43 -4.49
N LEU A 452 -17.46 20.81 -4.94
CA LEU A 452 -16.75 21.28 -6.14
C LEU A 452 -17.62 21.04 -7.38
N GLN A 453 -18.08 22.14 -8.00
CA GLN A 453 -18.88 22.13 -9.23
C GLN A 453 -17.98 22.50 -10.41
N CYS A 454 -17.07 21.60 -10.77
CA CYS A 454 -16.06 21.81 -11.80
C CYS A 454 -16.38 21.06 -13.11
N GLN A 455 -17.66 20.97 -13.48
CA GLN A 455 -18.05 20.30 -14.72
C GLN A 455 -17.40 21.00 -15.92
N GLY A 456 -16.70 20.22 -16.75
CA GLY A 456 -16.01 20.72 -17.95
C GLY A 456 -14.52 21.02 -17.76
N ASN A 457 -14.00 20.96 -16.52
CA ASN A 457 -12.57 21.09 -16.29
C ASN A 457 -11.75 19.94 -16.89
N LYS A 458 -10.46 20.19 -17.06
CA LYS A 458 -9.47 19.30 -17.66
C LYS A 458 -8.24 19.20 -16.78
N VAL A 459 -7.75 17.98 -16.57
CA VAL A 459 -6.52 17.72 -15.80
C VAL A 459 -5.64 16.71 -16.55
N GLY A 460 -4.33 16.90 -16.52
CA GLY A 460 -3.31 16.12 -17.22
C GLY A 460 -2.71 16.86 -18.42
N HIS A 461 -1.94 16.15 -19.24
CA HIS A 461 -1.34 16.72 -20.45
C HIS A 461 -2.38 16.87 -21.58
N PRO A 462 -2.53 18.02 -22.27
CA PRO A 462 -3.59 18.22 -23.28
C PRO A 462 -3.61 17.18 -24.41
N ASP A 463 -2.47 16.59 -24.73
CA ASP A 463 -2.31 15.55 -25.77
C ASP A 463 -2.48 14.10 -25.30
N TRP A 464 -2.87 13.83 -24.06
CA TRP A 464 -3.07 12.46 -23.59
C TRP A 464 -4.08 11.70 -24.49
N SER A 465 -3.88 10.39 -24.66
CA SER A 465 -4.79 9.51 -25.40
C SER A 465 -4.86 8.13 -24.75
N VAL A 466 -6.05 7.51 -24.76
CA VAL A 466 -6.22 6.09 -24.36
C VAL A 466 -5.51 5.11 -25.29
N GLU A 467 -5.01 5.57 -26.44
CA GLU A 467 -4.21 4.77 -27.36
C GLU A 467 -2.71 4.80 -27.03
N HIS A 468 -2.26 5.64 -26.10
CA HIS A 468 -0.85 5.71 -25.75
C HIS A 468 -0.40 4.44 -25.02
N SER A 469 0.74 3.86 -25.46
CA SER A 469 1.28 2.62 -24.90
C SER A 469 2.80 2.59 -24.92
N ARG A 470 3.39 2.51 -23.73
CA ARG A 470 4.84 2.32 -23.52
C ARG A 470 5.37 1.01 -24.08
N ASP A 471 4.72 -0.09 -23.73
CA ASP A 471 5.24 -1.45 -23.93
C ASP A 471 4.57 -2.17 -25.12
N GLY A 472 3.62 -1.50 -25.77
CA GLY A 472 2.81 -2.08 -26.83
C GLY A 472 1.88 -3.19 -26.35
N LYS A 473 1.51 -3.20 -25.06
CA LYS A 473 0.60 -4.20 -24.44
C LYS A 473 -0.58 -3.58 -23.71
N MET A 474 -0.37 -2.43 -23.08
CA MET A 474 -1.39 -1.76 -22.28
C MET A 474 -1.34 -0.25 -22.45
N VAL A 475 -2.46 0.40 -22.16
CA VAL A 475 -2.52 1.87 -22.08
C VAL A 475 -1.52 2.38 -21.03
N THR A 476 -0.90 3.51 -21.30
CA THR A 476 -0.03 4.23 -20.37
C THR A 476 -0.27 5.73 -20.42
N ILE A 477 -0.79 6.31 -19.34
CA ILE A 477 -1.05 7.75 -19.20
C ILE A 477 -0.76 8.17 -17.75
N ASP A 478 0.06 9.20 -17.53
CA ASP A 478 0.33 9.79 -16.20
C ASP A 478 0.97 11.19 -16.34
N PRO A 479 0.66 12.19 -15.49
CA PRO A 479 -0.40 12.26 -14.48
C PRO A 479 -1.71 12.88 -14.96
N GLY A 480 -2.66 13.00 -14.03
CA GLY A 480 -3.87 13.78 -14.20
C GLY A 480 -5.01 13.24 -13.32
N TYR A 481 -5.26 13.91 -12.19
CA TYR A 481 -6.19 13.47 -11.14
C TYR A 481 -7.18 14.58 -10.74
N MET A 482 -8.49 14.34 -10.66
CA MET A 482 -9.38 15.37 -10.08
C MET A 482 -9.18 15.48 -8.58
N LEU A 483 -9.36 14.35 -7.89
CA LEU A 483 -9.07 14.19 -6.48
C LEU A 483 -8.02 13.10 -6.29
N TRP A 484 -7.08 13.31 -5.38
CA TRP A 484 -6.04 12.32 -5.13
C TRP A 484 -5.56 12.30 -3.69
N THR A 485 -5.04 11.16 -3.27
CA THR A 485 -4.24 11.02 -2.06
C THR A 485 -2.92 10.37 -2.44
N SER A 486 -1.85 10.68 -1.69
CA SER A 486 -0.54 10.09 -1.88
C SER A 486 -0.40 8.79 -1.08
N ARG A 487 0.77 8.17 -1.20
CA ARG A 487 1.14 6.94 -0.48
C ARG A 487 1.75 7.21 0.91
N TYR A 488 1.90 8.48 1.28
CA TYR A 488 2.56 8.92 2.50
C TYR A 488 1.54 9.06 3.64
N MET A 489 1.93 8.66 4.85
CA MET A 489 1.05 8.54 6.02
C MET A 489 1.29 9.67 7.03
N PRO A 490 0.34 10.07 7.88
CA PRO A 490 -1.00 9.53 7.97
C PRO A 490 -1.90 9.96 6.82
N MET A 491 -2.84 9.08 6.49
CA MET A 491 -3.94 9.31 5.55
C MET A 491 -5.18 8.71 6.19
N VAL A 492 -5.87 9.50 7.01
CA VAL A 492 -6.96 9.01 7.88
C VAL A 492 -8.16 9.94 7.79
N SER A 493 -9.36 9.36 7.73
CA SER A 493 -10.63 10.09 7.70
C SER A 493 -10.70 11.10 6.55
N VAL A 494 -10.47 10.61 5.32
CA VAL A 494 -10.56 11.41 4.09
C VAL A 494 -11.93 11.22 3.46
N VAL A 495 -12.66 12.32 3.26
CA VAL A 495 -14.01 12.33 2.72
C VAL A 495 -14.06 13.16 1.44
N PHE A 496 -14.32 12.50 0.32
CA PHE A 496 -14.61 13.12 -0.96
C PHE A 496 -16.09 12.93 -1.27
N THR A 497 -16.90 13.98 -1.12
CA THR A 497 -18.35 13.86 -1.27
C THR A 497 -18.98 14.92 -2.15
N ASN A 498 -19.94 14.55 -2.99
CA ASN A 498 -20.76 15.48 -3.79
C ASN A 498 -19.93 16.47 -4.65
N ASN A 499 -18.88 15.96 -5.31
CA ASN A 499 -18.06 16.74 -6.23
C ASN A 499 -18.29 16.32 -7.69
N HIS A 500 -18.32 17.27 -8.61
CA HIS A 500 -18.65 17.04 -10.00
C HIS A 500 -17.59 17.65 -10.92
N PHE A 501 -17.00 16.82 -11.78
CA PHE A 501 -15.83 17.16 -12.57
C PHE A 501 -16.04 16.90 -14.07
N GLY A 502 -15.16 17.48 -14.89
CA GLY A 502 -15.01 17.19 -16.30
C GLY A 502 -14.17 15.93 -16.58
N THR A 503 -13.05 16.11 -17.30
CA THR A 503 -12.22 14.99 -17.80
C THR A 503 -10.77 15.07 -17.32
N ALA A 504 -10.31 14.03 -16.63
CA ALA A 504 -8.91 13.87 -16.26
C ALA A 504 -8.19 12.91 -17.21
N ALA A 505 -6.88 13.07 -17.39
CA ALA A 505 -6.08 12.15 -18.19
C ALA A 505 -6.05 10.75 -17.56
N ARG A 506 -5.79 10.67 -16.26
CA ARG A 506 -5.54 9.41 -15.57
C ARG A 506 -6.68 8.96 -14.67
N LYS A 507 -7.09 9.75 -13.68
CA LYS A 507 -8.12 9.33 -12.71
C LYS A 507 -9.11 10.43 -12.36
N VAL A 508 -10.39 10.08 -12.17
CA VAL A 508 -11.30 11.02 -11.49
C VAL A 508 -10.87 11.06 -10.03
N ILE A 509 -10.80 9.91 -9.36
CA ILE A 509 -10.40 9.83 -7.95
C ILE A 509 -9.30 8.79 -7.77
N ASP A 510 -8.23 9.19 -7.09
CA ASP A 510 -7.16 8.32 -6.60
C ASP A 510 -7.18 8.25 -5.07
N ALA A 511 -7.34 7.05 -4.53
CA ALA A 511 -7.20 6.81 -3.09
C ALA A 511 -6.05 5.84 -2.83
N HIS A 512 -4.87 6.38 -2.55
CA HIS A 512 -3.76 5.60 -2.02
C HIS A 512 -4.02 5.23 -0.55
N THR A 513 -3.24 4.27 -0.05
CA THR A 513 -3.46 3.59 1.23
C THR A 513 -3.79 4.56 2.38
N GLY A 514 -4.78 4.20 3.18
CA GLY A 514 -5.25 4.97 4.31
C GLY A 514 -6.46 4.30 4.96
N ASN A 515 -6.93 4.84 6.07
CA ASN A 515 -8.09 4.30 6.78
C ASN A 515 -9.23 5.31 6.86
N ASP A 516 -10.46 4.80 6.87
CA ASP A 516 -11.70 5.58 6.91
C ASP A 516 -11.83 6.54 5.72
N ILE A 517 -11.55 6.03 4.51
CA ILE A 517 -11.70 6.79 3.27
C ILE A 517 -13.14 6.65 2.74
N THR A 518 -13.81 7.78 2.52
CA THR A 518 -15.18 7.85 1.99
C THR A 518 -15.21 8.61 0.68
N ILE A 519 -15.75 7.98 -0.37
CA ILE A 519 -15.89 8.53 -1.71
C ILE A 519 -17.36 8.39 -2.12
N THR A 520 -18.14 9.47 -1.99
CA THR A 520 -19.60 9.40 -2.16
C THR A 520 -20.21 10.48 -3.03
N GLY A 521 -21.15 10.14 -3.91
CA GLY A 521 -21.91 11.15 -4.65
C GLY A 521 -21.09 11.96 -5.67
N ASN A 522 -19.89 11.50 -6.05
CA ASN A 522 -19.03 12.22 -6.98
C ASN A 522 -19.32 11.84 -8.43
N SER A 523 -19.04 12.73 -9.38
CA SER A 523 -19.11 12.42 -10.81
C SER A 523 -17.95 12.98 -11.62
N GLY A 524 -17.57 12.29 -12.69
CA GLY A 524 -16.57 12.77 -13.62
C GLY A 524 -16.13 11.69 -14.60
N SER A 525 -15.16 12.03 -15.44
CA SER A 525 -14.57 11.09 -16.39
C SER A 525 -13.05 11.12 -16.39
N ALA A 526 -12.41 10.00 -16.72
CA ALA A 526 -10.98 9.99 -16.96
C ALA A 526 -10.57 9.00 -18.05
N GLY A 527 -9.42 9.26 -18.69
CA GLY A 527 -8.84 8.38 -19.70
C GLY A 527 -8.55 6.97 -19.20
N TYR A 528 -8.06 6.84 -17.96
CA TYR A 528 -7.66 5.53 -17.43
C TYR A 528 -8.64 4.95 -16.40
N TYR A 529 -8.75 5.56 -15.21
CA TYR A 529 -9.55 5.05 -14.09
C TYR A 529 -10.69 6.02 -13.74
N GLY A 530 -11.93 5.55 -13.60
CA GLY A 530 -12.95 6.33 -12.91
C GLY A 530 -12.52 6.57 -11.46
N ILE A 531 -12.50 5.51 -10.66
CA ILE A 531 -11.99 5.51 -9.29
C ILE A 531 -10.94 4.41 -9.17
N SER A 532 -9.79 4.72 -8.57
CA SER A 532 -8.76 3.74 -8.25
C SER A 532 -8.41 3.84 -6.78
N VAL A 533 -8.42 2.71 -6.07
CA VAL A 533 -8.00 2.66 -4.67
C VAL A 533 -6.90 1.62 -4.47
N VAL A 534 -6.10 1.84 -3.43
CA VAL A 534 -4.97 0.99 -3.04
C VAL A 534 -5.24 0.45 -1.64
N ILE A 535 -5.54 -0.84 -1.56
CA ILE A 535 -5.90 -1.48 -0.29
C ILE A 535 -4.65 -1.83 0.52
N GLU A 536 -3.60 -2.32 -0.14
CA GLU A 536 -2.32 -2.65 0.49
C GLU A 536 -1.20 -1.88 -0.22
N GLU A 537 -0.39 -1.14 0.53
CA GLU A 537 0.66 -0.30 -0.06
C GLU A 537 1.96 -0.41 0.73
N THR A 538 3.03 -0.68 0.00
CA THR A 538 4.38 -0.86 0.55
C THR A 538 4.87 0.32 1.39
N PHE A 539 4.45 1.55 1.06
CA PHE A 539 4.82 2.78 1.77
C PHE A 539 4.10 3.00 3.11
N ALA A 540 3.12 2.16 3.48
CA ALA A 540 2.52 2.19 4.82
C ALA A 540 3.43 1.62 5.92
N SER A 541 4.62 1.13 5.56
CA SER A 541 5.64 0.60 6.47
C SER A 541 6.82 1.56 6.62
N GLN A 542 7.45 1.60 7.81
CA GLN A 542 8.42 2.63 8.17
C GLN A 542 9.71 2.67 7.33
N ARG A 543 10.10 1.59 6.60
CA ARG A 543 11.27 1.58 5.69
C ARG A 543 11.52 0.27 4.92
N ASP A 544 11.00 -0.87 5.37
CA ASP A 544 11.20 -2.17 4.71
C ASP A 544 9.87 -2.82 4.34
N ALA A 545 9.76 -3.40 3.14
CA ALA A 545 8.53 -3.97 2.59
C ALA A 545 7.86 -5.06 3.48
N GLY A 546 8.54 -5.55 4.52
CA GLY A 546 8.05 -6.51 5.50
C GLY A 546 7.73 -5.96 6.91
N ALA A 547 8.03 -4.69 7.21
CA ALA A 547 7.72 -4.09 8.52
C ALA A 547 6.20 -3.88 8.70
N PRO A 548 5.63 -4.02 9.92
CA PRO A 548 4.21 -3.83 10.15
C PRO A 548 3.75 -2.43 9.72
N ALA A 549 2.47 -2.31 9.36
CA ALA A 549 1.87 -1.00 9.10
C ALA A 549 1.89 -0.16 10.38
N GLU A 550 2.05 1.15 10.23
CA GLU A 550 1.95 2.09 11.35
C GLU A 550 0.56 2.04 11.99
N THR A 551 0.53 1.85 13.30
CA THR A 551 -0.71 1.73 14.08
C THR A 551 -1.53 3.02 14.11
N SER A 552 -0.88 4.18 13.92
CA SER A 552 -1.52 5.51 13.85
C SER A 552 -2.41 5.68 12.62
N SER A 553 -2.21 4.86 11.59
CA SER A 553 -2.94 4.98 10.33
C SER A 553 -3.86 3.80 10.02
N PHE A 554 -3.55 2.60 10.53
CA PHE A 554 -4.35 1.40 10.33
C PHE A 554 -4.69 0.76 11.67
N TYR A 555 -5.76 1.25 12.29
CA TYR A 555 -6.28 0.66 13.51
C TYR A 555 -6.68 -0.80 13.25
N TYR A 556 -6.20 -1.73 14.09
CA TYR A 556 -6.42 -3.19 13.95
C TYR A 556 -6.01 -3.82 12.61
N GLN A 557 -5.12 -3.18 11.83
CA GLN A 557 -4.70 -3.65 10.49
C GLN A 557 -5.89 -3.79 9.51
N GLU A 558 -6.88 -2.90 9.63
CA GLU A 558 -8.03 -2.84 8.73
C GLU A 558 -7.93 -1.64 7.79
N SER A 559 -8.20 -1.87 6.50
CA SER A 559 -8.40 -0.84 5.49
C SER A 559 -9.90 -0.63 5.30
N ASN A 560 -10.45 0.42 5.90
CA ASN A 560 -11.87 0.77 5.79
C ASN A 560 -12.07 1.78 4.67
N MET A 561 -12.84 1.40 3.64
CA MET A 561 -13.17 2.29 2.53
C MET A 561 -14.62 2.15 2.09
N THR A 562 -15.27 3.28 1.80
CA THR A 562 -16.61 3.34 1.21
C THR A 562 -16.58 4.09 -0.11
N ILE A 563 -17.04 3.45 -1.18
CA ILE A 563 -17.21 4.01 -2.52
C ILE A 563 -18.69 3.86 -2.88
N ALA A 564 -19.50 4.91 -2.71
CA ALA A 564 -20.94 4.78 -2.91
C ALA A 564 -21.60 5.93 -3.67
N ASN A 565 -22.67 5.63 -4.43
CA ASN A 565 -23.48 6.64 -5.11
C ASN A 565 -22.70 7.52 -6.10
N ASN A 566 -21.57 7.07 -6.64
CA ASN A 566 -20.79 7.84 -7.60
C ASN A 566 -21.27 7.58 -9.04
N ASN A 567 -21.11 8.56 -9.93
CA ASN A 567 -21.38 8.44 -11.38
C ASN A 567 -20.11 8.74 -12.18
N VAL A 568 -19.33 7.70 -12.48
CA VAL A 568 -17.98 7.84 -13.03
C VAL A 568 -17.82 7.09 -14.35
N MET A 569 -16.95 7.63 -15.20
CA MET A 569 -16.50 6.98 -16.42
C MET A 569 -14.98 6.85 -16.44
N GLY A 570 -14.47 5.64 -16.67
CA GLY A 570 -13.06 5.43 -17.00
C GLY A 570 -12.91 4.92 -18.41
N GLY A 571 -11.99 5.48 -19.20
CA GLY A 571 -11.70 5.00 -20.54
C GLY A 571 -11.18 3.55 -20.54
N VAL A 572 -10.48 3.14 -19.48
CA VAL A 572 -10.03 1.74 -19.31
C VAL A 572 -10.82 1.06 -18.19
N TYR A 573 -10.70 1.55 -16.95
CA TYR A 573 -11.29 0.94 -15.75
C TYR A 573 -12.33 1.85 -15.10
N GLY A 574 -13.49 1.33 -14.73
CA GLY A 574 -14.50 2.07 -13.97
C GLY A 574 -14.08 2.28 -12.51
N VAL A 575 -14.13 1.21 -11.71
CA VAL A 575 -13.66 1.14 -10.32
C VAL A 575 -12.59 0.06 -10.21
N HIS A 576 -11.39 0.47 -9.84
CA HIS A 576 -10.21 -0.38 -9.76
C HIS A 576 -9.72 -0.50 -8.32
N LEU A 577 -9.77 -1.71 -7.76
CA LEU A 577 -9.43 -1.98 -6.36
C LEU A 577 -8.08 -2.75 -6.23
N ASN A 578 -7.40 -2.94 -7.35
CA ASN A 578 -6.26 -3.86 -7.51
C ASN A 578 -4.88 -3.22 -7.28
N ASN A 579 -4.81 -1.90 -7.14
CA ASN A 579 -3.52 -1.23 -7.12
C ASN A 579 -2.77 -1.59 -5.82
N GLY A 580 -1.50 -2.01 -5.92
CA GLY A 580 -0.64 -2.36 -4.77
C GLY A 580 -0.95 -3.66 -4.01
N ALA A 581 -2.16 -4.23 -4.14
CA ALA A 581 -2.56 -5.45 -3.44
C ALA A 581 -1.98 -6.71 -4.12
N THR A 582 -1.51 -7.67 -3.32
CA THR A 582 -1.22 -9.04 -3.83
C THR A 582 -2.06 -10.11 -3.14
N GLY A 583 -2.88 -9.72 -2.15
CA GLY A 583 -3.72 -10.64 -1.40
C GLY A 583 -3.07 -11.09 -0.09
N ILE A 584 -3.90 -11.30 0.93
CA ILE A 584 -3.48 -11.75 2.27
C ILE A 584 -2.61 -13.01 2.17
N LYS A 585 -3.03 -13.98 1.36
CA LYS A 585 -2.29 -15.24 1.19
C LYS A 585 -0.90 -15.01 0.60
N ALA A 586 -0.81 -14.29 -0.53
CA ALA A 586 0.46 -14.08 -1.20
C ALA A 586 1.46 -13.29 -0.35
N ARG A 587 0.96 -12.37 0.48
CA ARG A 587 1.77 -11.62 1.44
C ARG A 587 2.23 -12.48 2.61
N LYS A 588 1.34 -13.27 3.21
CA LYS A 588 1.68 -14.27 4.23
C LYS A 588 2.71 -15.28 3.75
N ASP A 589 2.55 -15.83 2.54
CA ASP A 589 3.48 -16.79 1.93
C ASP A 589 4.90 -16.19 1.76
N ARG A 590 5.00 -14.86 1.66
CA ARG A 590 6.26 -14.11 1.51
C ARG A 590 6.76 -13.49 2.83
N GLY A 591 6.09 -13.72 3.95
CA GLY A 591 6.43 -13.09 5.23
C GLY A 591 6.27 -11.57 5.24
N LEU A 592 5.39 -11.02 4.39
CA LEU A 592 5.09 -9.60 4.36
C LEU A 592 3.87 -9.29 5.23
N TRP A 593 3.88 -8.17 5.93
CA TRP A 593 2.70 -7.63 6.62
C TRP A 593 1.52 -7.48 5.66
N TRP A 594 0.27 -7.51 6.13
CA TRP A 594 -0.94 -7.47 5.28
C TRP A 594 -2.08 -6.75 6.01
N LEU A 595 -3.10 -6.33 5.27
CA LEU A 595 -4.31 -5.69 5.83
C LEU A 595 -5.55 -6.53 5.55
N ARG A 596 -6.53 -6.46 6.45
CA ARG A 596 -7.89 -6.90 6.17
C ARG A 596 -8.62 -5.79 5.41
N GLY A 597 -9.39 -6.17 4.40
CA GLY A 597 -10.27 -5.25 3.69
C GLY A 597 -11.59 -5.10 4.43
N ASN A 598 -12.12 -3.87 4.51
CA ASN A 598 -13.53 -3.61 4.74
C ASN A 598 -13.96 -2.59 3.69
N ILE A 599 -14.23 -3.11 2.49
CA ILE A 599 -14.36 -2.31 1.27
C ILE A 599 -15.80 -2.39 0.78
N LYS A 600 -16.49 -1.27 0.82
CA LYS A 600 -17.87 -1.13 0.37
C LYS A 600 -17.89 -0.42 -0.98
N VAL A 601 -18.44 -1.06 -2.01
CA VAL A 601 -18.66 -0.49 -3.33
C VAL A 601 -20.15 -0.59 -3.62
N ARG A 602 -20.90 0.50 -3.42
CA ARG A 602 -22.37 0.46 -3.40
C ARG A 602 -23.04 1.47 -4.32
N ASP A 603 -24.06 1.03 -5.05
CA ASP A 603 -25.00 1.92 -5.74
C ASP A 603 -24.33 2.92 -6.71
N ASN A 604 -23.17 2.56 -7.27
CA ASN A 604 -22.44 3.40 -8.22
C ASN A 604 -22.97 3.20 -9.64
N ILE A 605 -23.00 4.27 -10.43
CA ILE A 605 -23.20 4.25 -11.89
C ILE A 605 -21.81 4.32 -12.54
N ILE A 606 -21.43 3.25 -13.21
CA ILE A 606 -20.06 3.04 -13.71
C ILE A 606 -20.09 2.84 -15.21
N LYS A 607 -19.22 3.56 -15.91
CA LYS A 607 -19.04 3.44 -17.36
C LYS A 607 -17.58 3.13 -17.69
N SER A 608 -17.34 2.13 -18.54
CA SER A 608 -15.97 1.72 -18.88
C SER A 608 -15.85 0.96 -20.19
N ALA A 609 -14.69 1.03 -20.84
CA ALA A 609 -14.42 0.26 -22.07
C ALA A 609 -13.72 -1.09 -21.80
N TYR A 610 -12.86 -1.17 -20.78
CA TYR A 610 -12.06 -2.37 -20.51
C TYR A 610 -12.62 -3.17 -19.33
N VAL A 611 -12.67 -2.62 -18.12
CA VAL A 611 -13.27 -3.32 -16.96
C VAL A 611 -14.12 -2.36 -16.13
N GLY A 612 -15.37 -2.72 -15.83
CA GLY A 612 -16.25 -1.93 -14.97
C GLY A 612 -15.78 -1.90 -13.52
N VAL A 613 -15.88 -3.04 -12.82
CA VAL A 613 -15.35 -3.20 -11.45
C VAL A 613 -14.32 -4.32 -11.43
N CYS A 614 -13.16 -4.05 -10.83
CA CYS A 614 -12.00 -4.93 -10.88
C CYS A 614 -11.44 -5.20 -9.47
N TYR A 615 -11.59 -6.44 -8.99
CA TYR A 615 -10.82 -6.98 -7.88
C TYR A 615 -10.52 -8.47 -8.04
N ASN A 616 -9.25 -8.84 -8.18
CA ASN A 616 -8.83 -10.23 -8.39
C ASN A 616 -7.73 -10.73 -7.44
N TYR A 617 -7.62 -10.12 -6.25
CA TYR A 617 -6.73 -10.56 -5.16
C TYR A 617 -7.50 -11.19 -4.01
N GLY A 618 -6.80 -11.90 -3.12
CA GLY A 618 -7.42 -12.61 -1.99
C GLY A 618 -7.52 -11.76 -0.72
N HIS A 619 -8.69 -11.18 -0.48
CA HIS A 619 -9.05 -10.46 0.75
C HIS A 619 -10.48 -10.76 1.19
N TYR A 620 -10.74 -10.49 2.46
CA TYR A 620 -12.06 -10.63 3.08
C TYR A 620 -12.71 -9.26 3.27
N GLY A 621 -14.02 -9.24 3.55
CA GLY A 621 -14.75 -8.03 3.93
C GLY A 621 -15.18 -7.11 2.79
N PHE A 622 -15.46 -7.66 1.60
CA PHE A 622 -16.01 -6.88 0.50
C PHE A 622 -17.53 -6.90 0.49
N ASP A 623 -18.12 -5.73 0.25
CA ASP A 623 -19.53 -5.58 -0.07
C ASP A 623 -19.70 -4.79 -1.36
N ILE A 624 -20.05 -5.48 -2.43
CA ILE A 624 -20.23 -4.94 -3.77
C ILE A 624 -21.71 -5.09 -4.11
N THR A 625 -22.49 -4.03 -3.89
CA THR A 625 -23.95 -4.12 -3.93
C THR A 625 -24.58 -3.01 -4.78
N GLY A 626 -25.60 -3.33 -5.57
CA GLY A 626 -26.45 -2.33 -6.24
C GLY A 626 -25.78 -1.51 -7.35
N ASN A 627 -24.53 -1.84 -7.75
CA ASN A 627 -23.83 -1.08 -8.78
C ASN A 627 -24.42 -1.34 -10.17
N SER A 628 -24.38 -0.34 -11.04
CA SER A 628 -24.78 -0.43 -12.44
C SER A 628 -23.58 -0.12 -13.34
N VAL A 629 -23.12 -1.13 -14.08
CA VAL A 629 -22.01 -1.01 -15.02
C VAL A 629 -22.52 -0.98 -16.46
N THR A 630 -22.04 -0.03 -17.26
CA THR A 630 -22.38 0.08 -18.68
C THR A 630 -21.13 0.18 -19.54
N PHE A 631 -21.08 -0.53 -20.66
CA PHE A 631 -19.97 -0.40 -21.60
C PHE A 631 -19.92 1.02 -22.15
N ALA A 632 -18.75 1.64 -22.19
CA ALA A 632 -18.58 2.98 -22.76
C ALA A 632 -17.18 3.18 -23.31
N ASN A 633 -17.08 3.69 -24.55
CA ASN A 633 -15.82 3.92 -25.25
C ASN A 633 -15.67 5.38 -25.71
N LYS A 634 -16.20 6.30 -24.91
CA LYS A 634 -16.35 7.72 -25.29
C LYS A 634 -15.03 8.49 -25.47
N LEU A 635 -13.93 7.96 -24.95
CA LEU A 635 -12.61 8.59 -25.01
C LEU A 635 -11.70 7.98 -26.09
N GLY A 636 -12.23 7.11 -26.94
CA GLY A 636 -11.47 6.33 -27.93
C GLY A 636 -11.24 4.89 -27.46
N GLU A 637 -10.79 4.02 -28.37
CA GLU A 637 -10.51 2.60 -28.08
C GLU A 637 -9.20 2.48 -27.28
N PRO A 638 -9.21 1.95 -26.05
CA PRO A 638 -7.98 1.70 -25.31
C PRO A 638 -6.98 0.86 -26.10
N TYR A 639 -5.70 1.22 -26.02
CA TYR A 639 -4.64 0.38 -26.56
C TYR A 639 -4.74 -1.05 -26.02
N GLY A 640 -4.76 -2.01 -26.95
CA GLY A 640 -4.82 -3.44 -26.61
C GLY A 640 -6.23 -3.93 -26.23
N GLN A 641 -7.29 -3.16 -26.50
CA GLN A 641 -8.67 -3.66 -26.37
C GLN A 641 -8.97 -4.79 -27.35
N ARG A 642 -8.49 -4.65 -28.59
CA ARG A 642 -8.41 -5.74 -29.57
C ARG A 642 -6.96 -5.94 -30.00
N ARG A 643 -6.43 -7.14 -29.76
CA ARG A 643 -4.99 -7.38 -29.82
C ARG A 643 -4.64 -8.74 -30.36
N LEU A 644 -3.43 -8.87 -30.91
CA LEU A 644 -2.82 -10.16 -31.20
C LEU A 644 -2.63 -10.93 -29.87
N ASN A 645 -3.09 -12.17 -29.86
CA ASN A 645 -3.08 -13.02 -28.67
C ASN A 645 -2.00 -14.10 -28.76
N THR A 646 -2.07 -14.97 -29.76
CA THR A 646 -1.05 -16.00 -30.01
C THR A 646 -0.70 -16.09 -31.49
N ILE A 647 0.52 -16.54 -31.77
CA ILE A 647 0.93 -17.00 -33.10
C ILE A 647 1.37 -18.45 -32.93
N ASN A 648 0.64 -19.36 -33.57
CA ASN A 648 0.94 -20.78 -33.56
C ASN A 648 1.78 -21.12 -34.80
N VAL A 649 2.80 -21.93 -34.62
CA VAL A 649 3.58 -22.50 -35.72
C VAL A 649 2.78 -23.67 -36.31
N THR A 650 2.40 -23.57 -37.58
CA THR A 650 1.73 -24.66 -38.30
C THR A 650 2.74 -25.54 -39.04
N ASP A 651 3.84 -24.95 -39.51
CA ASP A 651 5.04 -25.63 -39.98
C ASP A 651 6.26 -24.82 -39.53
N GLY A 652 7.26 -25.48 -38.95
CA GLY A 652 8.47 -24.83 -38.45
C GLY A 652 9.50 -24.52 -39.54
N GLY A 653 9.31 -25.07 -40.74
CA GLY A 653 10.24 -24.97 -41.86
C GLY A 653 11.64 -25.50 -41.52
N SER A 654 12.66 -25.03 -42.25
CA SER A 654 14.05 -25.44 -42.03
C SER A 654 15.05 -24.37 -42.48
N GLY A 655 16.30 -24.48 -42.01
CA GLY A 655 17.41 -23.61 -42.40
C GLY A 655 17.45 -22.23 -41.71
N TYR A 656 16.60 -21.98 -40.71
CA TYR A 656 16.51 -20.69 -40.03
C TYR A 656 17.70 -20.43 -39.09
N SER A 657 18.34 -19.26 -39.21
CA SER A 657 19.43 -18.83 -38.34
C SER A 657 18.92 -18.14 -37.06
N ALA A 658 19.79 -17.99 -36.06
CA ALA A 658 19.47 -17.24 -34.84
C ALA A 658 19.11 -15.76 -35.07
N GLY A 659 19.43 -15.19 -36.24
CA GLY A 659 19.08 -13.82 -36.62
C GLY A 659 17.71 -13.69 -37.30
N THR A 660 16.97 -14.78 -37.49
CA THR A 660 15.62 -14.76 -38.08
C THR A 660 14.67 -13.92 -37.23
N TYR A 661 13.84 -13.11 -37.90
CA TYR A 661 12.78 -12.33 -37.26
C TYR A 661 11.42 -12.54 -37.96
N LEU A 662 10.33 -12.15 -37.30
CA LEU A 662 8.98 -12.23 -37.85
C LEU A 662 8.49 -10.86 -38.28
N THR A 663 7.85 -10.79 -39.45
CA THR A 663 7.03 -9.64 -39.87
C THR A 663 5.57 -9.99 -39.72
N ILE A 664 4.76 -9.07 -39.19
CA ILE A 664 3.33 -9.24 -38.98
C ILE A 664 2.62 -8.14 -39.77
N SER A 665 1.70 -8.53 -40.65
CA SER A 665 0.87 -7.61 -41.44
C SER A 665 -0.59 -8.10 -41.51
N GLY A 666 -1.50 -7.23 -41.96
CA GLY A 666 -2.93 -7.53 -41.97
C GLY A 666 -3.55 -7.40 -40.58
N GLY A 667 -4.71 -8.02 -40.36
CA GLY A 667 -5.41 -7.94 -39.07
C GLY A 667 -6.46 -6.83 -38.99
N GLY A 668 -6.72 -6.10 -40.08
CA GLY A 668 -7.59 -4.93 -40.13
C GLY A 668 -6.85 -3.68 -40.63
N GLU A 669 -7.58 -2.67 -41.10
CA GLU A 669 -6.99 -1.43 -41.66
C GLU A 669 -6.19 -0.63 -40.62
N LEU A 670 -6.64 -0.66 -39.37
CA LEU A 670 -6.05 0.12 -38.27
C LEU A 670 -5.09 -0.70 -37.39
N ALA A 671 -4.93 -2.00 -37.68
CA ALA A 671 -4.11 -2.91 -36.89
C ALA A 671 -2.64 -2.52 -36.95
N ARG A 672 -1.99 -2.43 -35.79
CA ARG A 672 -0.61 -1.96 -35.68
C ARG A 672 0.11 -2.47 -34.44
N ASP A 673 1.42 -2.24 -34.40
CA ASP A 673 2.32 -2.44 -33.26
C ASP A 673 2.45 -3.88 -32.73
N GLY A 674 1.91 -4.88 -33.45
CA GLY A 674 2.18 -6.29 -33.17
C GLY A 674 3.64 -6.64 -33.44
N TYR A 675 4.28 -7.28 -32.47
CA TYR A 675 5.67 -7.74 -32.59
C TYR A 675 5.85 -9.09 -31.90
N ALA A 676 6.54 -10.01 -32.55
CA ALA A 676 6.81 -11.34 -32.04
C ALA A 676 8.18 -11.85 -32.48
N GLU A 677 8.74 -12.75 -31.67
CA GLU A 677 10.05 -13.36 -31.90
C GLU A 677 9.88 -14.87 -32.13
N PRO A 678 10.58 -15.46 -33.12
CA PRO A 678 10.60 -16.89 -33.30
C PRO A 678 11.55 -17.54 -32.28
N VAL A 679 11.20 -18.73 -31.81
CA VAL A 679 12.10 -19.62 -31.08
C VAL A 679 12.62 -20.65 -32.06
N ILE A 680 13.93 -20.68 -32.26
CA ILE A 680 14.58 -21.53 -33.26
C ILE A 680 15.45 -22.57 -32.57
N LYS A 681 15.28 -23.83 -32.98
CA LYS A 681 16.08 -24.95 -32.52
C LYS A 681 16.49 -25.78 -33.72
N ASP A 682 17.79 -26.03 -33.85
CA ASP A 682 18.36 -26.86 -34.91
C ASP A 682 17.93 -26.44 -36.33
N GLY A 683 17.79 -25.14 -36.56
CA GLY A 683 17.37 -24.58 -37.86
C GLY A 683 15.85 -24.56 -38.11
N VAL A 684 15.03 -24.95 -37.13
CA VAL A 684 13.57 -25.03 -37.23
C VAL A 684 12.91 -24.07 -36.25
N ILE A 685 11.86 -23.34 -36.66
CA ILE A 685 11.07 -22.51 -35.76
C ILE A 685 10.11 -23.42 -34.97
N THR A 686 10.29 -23.51 -33.65
CA THR A 686 9.49 -24.42 -32.80
C THR A 686 8.33 -23.72 -32.09
N SER A 687 8.42 -22.41 -31.87
CA SER A 687 7.34 -21.61 -31.26
C SER A 687 7.53 -20.13 -31.56
N VAL A 688 6.52 -19.32 -31.27
CA VAL A 688 6.57 -17.85 -31.39
C VAL A 688 6.21 -17.20 -30.06
N VAL A 689 6.96 -16.17 -29.67
CA VAL A 689 6.71 -15.37 -28.48
C VAL A 689 6.20 -14.00 -28.90
N VAL A 690 4.93 -13.70 -28.61
CA VAL A 690 4.37 -12.35 -28.82
C VAL A 690 4.93 -11.40 -27.77
N ARG A 691 5.72 -10.43 -28.22
CA ARG A 691 6.41 -9.45 -27.36
C ARG A 691 5.63 -8.15 -27.23
N LYS A 692 4.94 -7.71 -28.29
CA LYS A 692 3.94 -6.64 -28.28
C LYS A 692 2.65 -7.17 -28.87
N THR A 693 1.55 -7.01 -28.14
CA THR A 693 0.25 -7.53 -28.59
C THR A 693 -0.37 -6.63 -29.66
N GLY A 694 0.15 -5.41 -29.82
CA GLY A 694 -0.41 -4.42 -30.73
C GLY A 694 -1.83 -4.00 -30.31
N THR A 695 -2.50 -3.28 -31.20
CA THR A 695 -3.86 -2.78 -30.99
C THR A 695 -4.65 -2.75 -32.31
N ARG A 696 -5.98 -2.60 -32.21
CA ARG A 696 -6.92 -2.50 -33.35
C ARG A 696 -6.98 -3.73 -34.27
N TYR A 697 -6.57 -4.91 -33.80
CA TYR A 697 -6.70 -6.16 -34.57
C TYR A 697 -8.15 -6.64 -34.59
N GLU A 698 -8.74 -6.87 -35.75
CA GLU A 698 -10.16 -7.18 -35.91
C GLU A 698 -10.46 -8.40 -36.79
N ASP A 699 -9.49 -8.81 -37.61
CA ASP A 699 -9.62 -9.98 -38.47
C ASP A 699 -8.41 -10.89 -38.34
N ALA A 700 -8.56 -11.98 -37.57
CA ALA A 700 -7.48 -12.95 -37.38
C ALA A 700 -7.07 -13.64 -38.69
N ALA A 701 -7.99 -13.81 -39.64
CA ALA A 701 -7.76 -14.59 -40.85
C ALA A 701 -6.89 -13.84 -41.89
N SER A 702 -6.92 -12.50 -41.90
CA SER A 702 -6.04 -11.69 -42.75
C SER A 702 -4.65 -11.47 -42.16
N ILE A 703 -4.37 -11.92 -40.93
CA ILE A 703 -3.04 -11.78 -40.34
C ILE A 703 -2.06 -12.69 -41.08
N VAL A 704 -1.06 -12.06 -41.71
CA VAL A 704 0.05 -12.75 -42.34
C VAL A 704 1.27 -12.58 -41.45
N VAL A 705 1.84 -13.71 -41.02
CA VAL A 705 3.12 -13.75 -40.31
C VAL A 705 4.14 -14.39 -41.24
N THR A 706 5.28 -13.74 -41.44
CA THR A 706 6.35 -14.23 -42.31
C THR A 706 7.66 -14.26 -41.52
N ALA A 707 8.36 -15.39 -41.58
CA ALA A 707 9.71 -15.50 -41.05
C ALA A 707 10.72 -15.03 -42.11
N VAL A 708 11.55 -14.06 -41.73
CA VAL A 708 12.60 -13.51 -42.58
C VAL A 708 13.95 -13.89 -41.97
N ASP A 709 14.67 -14.76 -42.67
CA ASP A 709 16.03 -15.15 -42.29
C ASP A 709 17.04 -14.26 -43.04
N PRO A 710 17.90 -13.50 -42.34
CA PRO A 710 18.87 -12.60 -42.98
C PRO A 710 19.88 -13.30 -43.89
N THR A 711 20.10 -14.62 -43.71
CA THR A 711 21.03 -15.39 -44.54
C THR A 711 20.38 -15.94 -45.82
N GLY A 712 19.05 -15.87 -45.91
CA GLY A 712 18.26 -16.41 -47.02
C GLY A 712 18.14 -17.94 -47.03
N ALA A 713 18.69 -18.63 -46.03
CA ALA A 713 18.68 -20.10 -45.94
C ALA A 713 17.36 -20.65 -45.36
N GLY A 714 16.69 -19.87 -44.50
CA GLY A 714 15.44 -20.26 -43.86
C GLY A 714 14.25 -20.26 -44.82
N SER A 715 13.49 -21.35 -44.89
CA SER A 715 12.27 -21.43 -45.71
C SER A 715 11.24 -22.42 -45.15
N GLY A 716 9.99 -22.27 -45.61
CA GLY A 716 8.91 -23.23 -45.35
C GLY A 716 8.12 -23.04 -44.05
N ALA A 717 8.49 -22.11 -43.17
CA ALA A 717 7.69 -21.86 -41.97
C ALA A 717 6.34 -21.23 -42.29
N THR A 718 5.29 -21.74 -41.64
CA THR A 718 3.93 -21.20 -41.73
C THR A 718 3.34 -21.01 -40.34
N PHE A 719 2.43 -20.06 -40.22
CA PHE A 719 1.87 -19.64 -38.93
C PHE A 719 0.36 -19.40 -39.02
N SER A 720 -0.31 -19.50 -37.87
CA SER A 720 -1.68 -19.00 -37.68
C SER A 720 -1.74 -18.09 -36.47
N ALA A 721 -2.40 -16.94 -36.59
CA ALA A 721 -2.55 -15.98 -35.51
C ALA A 721 -3.95 -16.02 -34.91
N THR A 722 -4.06 -15.66 -33.62
CA THR A 722 -5.35 -15.45 -32.96
C THR A 722 -5.45 -14.02 -32.43
N ILE A 723 -6.66 -13.47 -32.43
CA ILE A 723 -6.97 -12.18 -31.80
C ILE A 723 -7.70 -12.41 -30.48
N SER A 724 -7.52 -11.49 -29.55
CA SER A 724 -8.28 -11.44 -28.30
C SER A 724 -8.91 -10.07 -28.14
N GLU A 725 -10.13 -10.08 -27.60
CA GLU A 725 -10.88 -8.89 -27.24
C GLU A 725 -11.17 -8.93 -25.75
N THR A 726 -10.70 -7.92 -25.02
CA THR A 726 -10.77 -7.90 -23.56
C THR A 726 -11.68 -6.77 -23.11
N SER A 727 -12.90 -7.11 -22.67
CA SER A 727 -13.82 -6.18 -22.04
C SER A 727 -14.77 -6.89 -21.08
N TYR A 728 -14.80 -6.46 -19.81
CA TYR A 728 -15.54 -7.09 -18.72
C TYR A 728 -16.41 -6.08 -17.96
N ALA A 729 -17.66 -6.41 -17.62
CA ALA A 729 -18.41 -5.55 -16.71
C ALA A 729 -17.91 -5.70 -15.27
N TYR A 730 -17.79 -6.95 -14.80
CA TYR A 730 -17.25 -7.28 -13.48
C TYR A 730 -16.13 -8.32 -13.58
N MET A 731 -15.04 -8.10 -12.86
CA MET A 731 -14.01 -9.09 -12.59
C MET A 731 -13.80 -9.17 -11.08
N ILE A 732 -14.38 -10.19 -10.46
CA ILE A 732 -14.50 -10.36 -9.01
C ILE A 732 -13.99 -11.74 -8.59
N GLY A 733 -13.24 -11.81 -7.50
CA GLY A 733 -12.72 -13.06 -6.96
C GLY A 733 -11.26 -13.30 -7.32
N ALA A 734 -10.54 -14.04 -6.47
CA ALA A 734 -9.09 -14.08 -6.50
C ALA A 734 -8.52 -15.04 -7.55
N GLU A 735 -7.39 -14.68 -8.19
CA GLU A 735 -6.58 -15.69 -8.88
C GLU A 735 -6.02 -16.70 -7.85
N PRO A 736 -5.85 -18.00 -8.20
CA PRO A 736 -5.42 -19.04 -7.25
C PRO A 736 -4.17 -18.68 -6.45
N ARG A 737 -3.19 -18.06 -7.11
CA ARG A 737 -1.92 -17.65 -6.49
C ARG A 737 -2.07 -16.55 -5.44
N TYR A 738 -3.18 -15.82 -5.43
CA TYR A 738 -3.46 -14.73 -4.50
C TYR A 738 -4.42 -15.14 -3.37
N GLY A 739 -4.92 -16.37 -3.38
CA GLY A 739 -5.80 -16.93 -2.35
C GLY A 739 -7.26 -16.93 -2.77
N ALA A 740 -8.16 -16.56 -1.85
CA ALA A 740 -9.60 -16.52 -2.07
C ALA A 740 -10.18 -15.20 -1.57
N MET A 741 -11.26 -14.75 -2.21
CA MET A 741 -12.01 -13.57 -1.81
C MET A 741 -13.27 -13.95 -1.03
N GLN A 742 -13.61 -13.21 0.02
CA GLN A 742 -14.95 -13.22 0.62
C GLN A 742 -15.69 -11.94 0.25
N VAL A 743 -16.83 -12.09 -0.41
CA VAL A 743 -17.60 -10.96 -0.95
C VAL A 743 -19.10 -11.16 -0.79
N ASN A 744 -19.81 -10.10 -0.43
CA ASN A 744 -21.24 -9.95 -0.69
C ASN A 744 -21.43 -9.24 -2.04
N PHE A 745 -21.81 -9.98 -3.08
CA PHE A 745 -22.04 -9.48 -4.43
C PHE A 745 -23.54 -9.53 -4.76
N THR A 746 -24.26 -8.47 -4.42
CA THR A 746 -25.73 -8.48 -4.42
C THR A 746 -26.34 -7.39 -5.30
N GLY A 747 -27.38 -7.69 -6.07
CA GLY A 747 -28.20 -6.67 -6.73
C GLY A 747 -27.49 -5.86 -7.83
N ASN A 748 -26.32 -6.31 -8.29
CA ASN A 748 -25.54 -5.59 -9.29
C ASN A 748 -26.11 -5.80 -10.70
N ARG A 749 -25.88 -4.80 -11.55
CA ARG A 749 -26.35 -4.74 -12.94
C ARG A 749 -25.20 -4.47 -13.90
N ALA A 750 -25.32 -5.03 -15.09
CA ALA A 750 -24.41 -4.80 -16.21
C ALA A 750 -25.22 -4.66 -17.49
N ALA A 751 -24.83 -3.77 -18.40
CA ALA A 751 -25.45 -3.63 -19.71
C ALA A 751 -24.45 -3.19 -20.78
N ASN A 752 -24.72 -3.57 -22.02
CA ASN A 752 -24.07 -3.01 -23.19
C ASN A 752 -24.61 -1.61 -23.51
N SER A 753 -24.00 -0.91 -24.46
CA SER A 753 -24.46 0.42 -24.89
C SER A 753 -24.23 0.62 -26.39
N PRO A 754 -24.70 1.73 -26.98
CA PRO A 754 -24.39 2.08 -28.36
C PRO A 754 -22.89 2.16 -28.68
N ASP A 755 -22.02 2.28 -27.67
CA ASP A 755 -20.55 2.28 -27.86
C ASP A 755 -20.00 0.87 -28.15
N GLY A 756 -20.74 -0.17 -27.77
CA GLY A 756 -20.33 -1.55 -27.95
C GLY A 756 -20.76 -2.48 -26.82
N ASN A 757 -20.25 -3.70 -26.91
CA ASN A 757 -20.65 -4.83 -26.09
C ASN A 757 -19.48 -5.36 -25.27
N PHE A 758 -19.71 -5.67 -24.01
CA PHE A 758 -18.71 -6.38 -23.20
C PHE A 758 -18.45 -7.77 -23.80
N GLY A 759 -17.20 -8.21 -23.76
CA GLY A 759 -16.84 -9.60 -24.02
C GLY A 759 -17.44 -10.52 -22.97
N ARG A 760 -17.40 -10.12 -21.70
CA ARG A 760 -18.00 -10.87 -20.57
C ARG A 760 -18.68 -9.95 -19.57
N LEU A 761 -19.80 -10.38 -19.00
CA LEU A 761 -20.50 -9.61 -17.97
C LEU A 761 -19.92 -9.90 -16.58
N LEU A 762 -19.61 -11.16 -16.26
CA LEU A 762 -18.93 -11.53 -15.02
C LEU A 762 -17.79 -12.51 -15.26
N VAL A 763 -16.57 -12.10 -14.88
CA VAL A 763 -15.43 -12.99 -14.68
C VAL A 763 -15.32 -13.24 -13.18
N SER A 764 -15.45 -14.51 -12.78
CA SER A 764 -15.42 -14.91 -11.36
C SER A 764 -14.20 -15.76 -11.05
N GLY A 765 -13.39 -15.33 -10.09
CA GLY A 765 -12.24 -16.05 -9.56
C GLY A 765 -12.59 -16.91 -8.34
N THR A 766 -11.55 -17.25 -7.57
CA THR A 766 -11.66 -18.02 -6.33
C THR A 766 -12.38 -17.22 -5.26
N CYS A 767 -13.52 -17.74 -4.81
CA CYS A 767 -14.35 -17.16 -3.74
C CYS A 767 -14.60 -18.20 -2.64
N ILE A 768 -14.64 -17.75 -1.39
CA ILE A 768 -14.93 -18.60 -0.23
C ILE A 768 -15.95 -17.92 0.69
N GLY A 769 -16.98 -18.66 1.11
CA GLY A 769 -18.02 -18.13 2.01
C GLY A 769 -18.68 -16.86 1.47
N SER A 770 -18.71 -16.70 0.14
CA SER A 770 -19.20 -15.51 -0.54
C SER A 770 -20.67 -15.64 -0.85
N THR A 771 -21.37 -14.52 -0.97
CA THR A 771 -22.77 -14.47 -1.41
C THR A 771 -22.84 -13.80 -2.77
N PHE A 772 -23.48 -14.45 -3.73
CA PHE A 772 -23.84 -13.89 -5.02
C PHE A 772 -25.35 -13.97 -5.17
N ARG A 773 -26.06 -12.84 -5.08
CA ARG A 773 -27.51 -12.89 -5.21
C ARG A 773 -28.15 -11.71 -5.90
N ASP A 774 -29.33 -11.95 -6.47
CA ASP A 774 -30.20 -10.90 -7.03
C ASP A 774 -29.54 -10.05 -8.13
N ASN A 775 -28.48 -10.54 -8.77
CA ASN A 775 -27.78 -9.82 -9.82
C ASN A 775 -28.53 -9.97 -11.15
N LEU A 776 -28.61 -8.90 -11.94
CA LEU A 776 -29.27 -8.89 -13.26
C LEU A 776 -28.39 -8.30 -14.35
N PHE A 777 -27.95 -9.12 -15.29
CA PHE A 777 -27.10 -8.68 -16.41
C PHE A 777 -27.85 -8.66 -17.74
N ASN A 778 -27.78 -7.56 -18.49
CA ASN A 778 -28.34 -7.45 -19.82
C ASN A 778 -27.27 -7.77 -20.87
N GLU A 779 -27.41 -8.92 -21.55
CA GLU A 779 -26.47 -9.39 -22.57
C GLU A 779 -26.79 -8.91 -23.99
N THR A 780 -27.88 -8.14 -24.14
CA THR A 780 -28.39 -7.74 -25.46
C THR A 780 -27.32 -6.96 -26.23
N PRO A 781 -26.92 -7.42 -27.43
CA PRO A 781 -25.85 -6.78 -28.17
C PRO A 781 -26.37 -5.56 -28.95
N TYR A 782 -25.59 -4.49 -28.93
CA TYR A 782 -25.70 -3.42 -29.91
C TYR A 782 -24.99 -3.80 -31.21
N THR A 783 -25.61 -3.49 -32.33
CA THR A 783 -25.08 -3.73 -33.69
C THR A 783 -24.90 -2.42 -34.41
N LYS A 784 -23.80 -2.26 -35.15
CA LYS A 784 -23.62 -1.14 -36.07
C LYS A 784 -24.67 -1.20 -37.18
N GLY A 785 -25.35 -0.10 -37.44
CA GLY A 785 -26.32 0.01 -38.53
C GLY A 785 -26.81 1.42 -38.74
N ASP A 786 -27.45 1.67 -39.88
CA ASP A 786 -27.77 3.02 -40.36
C ASP A 786 -29.02 3.64 -39.70
N ASP A 787 -29.82 2.83 -39.00
CA ASP A 787 -31.09 3.24 -38.40
C ASP A 787 -31.07 3.12 -36.87
N ALA A 788 -30.47 4.12 -36.21
CA ALA A 788 -30.39 4.19 -34.75
C ALA A 788 -31.75 4.43 -34.05
N SER A 789 -32.85 4.58 -34.80
CA SER A 789 -34.19 4.63 -34.21
C SER A 789 -34.68 3.25 -33.77
N LYS A 790 -34.10 2.19 -34.33
CA LYS A 790 -34.38 0.81 -33.93
C LYS A 790 -33.64 0.46 -32.63
N PRO A 791 -34.30 -0.25 -31.69
CA PRO A 791 -33.63 -0.73 -30.49
C PRO A 791 -32.36 -1.52 -30.84
N TYR A 792 -31.30 -1.31 -30.06
CA TYR A 792 -30.03 -2.05 -30.18
C TYR A 792 -29.29 -1.86 -31.52
N ILE A 793 -29.66 -0.87 -32.32
CA ILE A 793 -28.90 -0.42 -33.49
C ILE A 793 -28.16 0.87 -33.13
N SER A 794 -26.85 0.90 -33.38
CA SER A 794 -26.00 2.07 -33.14
C SER A 794 -25.52 2.64 -34.47
N ALA A 795 -25.71 3.95 -34.64
CA ALA A 795 -25.19 4.71 -35.77
C ALA A 795 -23.73 5.17 -35.57
N LYS A 796 -23.04 4.69 -34.54
CA LYS A 796 -21.63 5.04 -34.31
C LYS A 796 -20.73 4.43 -35.39
N ASP A 797 -19.70 5.17 -35.77
CA ASP A 797 -18.69 4.72 -36.73
C ASP A 797 -18.00 3.43 -36.30
N TYR A 798 -17.84 3.23 -35.00
CA TYR A 798 -17.32 2.01 -34.40
C TYR A 798 -18.20 1.56 -33.23
N VAL A 799 -18.53 0.27 -33.24
CA VAL A 799 -19.26 -0.42 -32.17
C VAL A 799 -18.41 -1.62 -31.76
N HIS A 800 -17.84 -1.59 -30.56
CA HIS A 800 -17.01 -2.69 -30.08
C HIS A 800 -17.84 -3.98 -30.02
N ARG A 801 -17.33 -5.05 -30.64
CA ARG A 801 -18.03 -6.35 -30.70
C ARG A 801 -19.45 -6.25 -31.29
N SER A 802 -19.62 -5.45 -32.34
CA SER A 802 -20.90 -5.22 -33.02
C SER A 802 -21.69 -6.51 -33.26
N GLY A 803 -22.91 -6.58 -32.73
CA GLY A 803 -23.84 -7.70 -32.90
C GLY A 803 -23.48 -8.99 -32.14
N LEU A 804 -22.32 -9.03 -31.49
CA LEU A 804 -21.90 -10.19 -30.71
C LEU A 804 -22.43 -10.09 -29.28
N PRO A 805 -23.21 -11.08 -28.79
CA PRO A 805 -23.70 -11.09 -27.43
C PRO A 805 -22.55 -11.22 -26.42
N SER A 806 -22.76 -10.67 -25.23
CA SER A 806 -21.81 -10.77 -24.12
C SER A 806 -21.87 -12.15 -23.48
N GLN A 807 -20.73 -12.76 -23.18
CA GLN A 807 -20.71 -13.98 -22.39
C GLN A 807 -21.13 -13.68 -20.95
N LEU A 808 -22.09 -14.43 -20.41
CA LEU A 808 -22.67 -14.16 -19.09
C LEU A 808 -21.69 -14.34 -17.93
N LEU A 809 -21.17 -15.57 -17.77
CA LEU A 809 -20.30 -15.96 -16.68
C LEU A 809 -19.08 -16.71 -17.24
N ALA A 810 -17.89 -16.26 -16.86
CA ALA A 810 -16.64 -16.98 -17.04
C ALA A 810 -16.02 -17.22 -15.66
N GLN A 811 -16.28 -18.41 -15.12
CA GLN A 811 -15.73 -18.81 -13.84
C GLN A 811 -14.39 -19.53 -14.05
N THR A 812 -13.32 -18.96 -13.49
CA THR A 812 -11.96 -19.49 -13.68
C THR A 812 -11.59 -20.58 -12.66
N GLN A 813 -12.30 -20.64 -11.53
CA GLN A 813 -12.12 -21.64 -10.47
C GLN A 813 -13.45 -21.89 -9.74
N ASP A 814 -13.59 -23.05 -9.11
CA ASP A 814 -14.75 -23.36 -8.27
C ASP A 814 -14.83 -22.40 -7.07
N HIS A 815 -16.04 -21.96 -6.75
CA HIS A 815 -16.29 -21.31 -5.46
C HIS A 815 -16.30 -22.38 -4.37
N VAL A 816 -16.07 -21.99 -3.12
CA VAL A 816 -16.11 -22.87 -1.96
C VAL A 816 -17.11 -22.36 -0.94
N ASP A 817 -18.02 -23.23 -0.50
CA ASP A 817 -19.02 -22.96 0.54
C ASP A 817 -19.73 -21.60 0.36
N SER A 818 -19.98 -21.22 -0.89
CA SER A 818 -20.59 -19.94 -1.26
C SER A 818 -22.09 -20.08 -1.48
N HIS A 819 -22.84 -18.99 -1.30
CA HIS A 819 -24.28 -18.95 -1.58
C HIS A 819 -24.55 -18.27 -2.92
N HIS A 820 -25.38 -18.90 -3.75
CA HIS A 820 -25.77 -18.38 -5.07
C HIS A 820 -27.29 -18.43 -5.22
N GLU A 821 -27.92 -17.28 -5.44
CA GLU A 821 -29.38 -17.22 -5.52
C GLU A 821 -29.84 -16.12 -6.49
N ASN A 822 -30.86 -16.39 -7.31
CA ASN A 822 -31.52 -15.37 -8.13
C ASN A 822 -30.56 -14.51 -9.01
N ASN A 823 -29.49 -15.10 -9.52
CA ASN A 823 -28.57 -14.43 -10.45
C ASN A 823 -29.02 -14.68 -11.89
N LYS A 824 -29.40 -13.63 -12.61
CA LYS A 824 -30.06 -13.74 -13.92
C LYS A 824 -29.39 -12.89 -14.97
N ALA A 825 -29.57 -13.30 -16.22
CA ALA A 825 -29.30 -12.50 -17.38
C ALA A 825 -30.55 -12.38 -18.26
N ILE A 826 -30.68 -11.24 -18.94
CA ILE A 826 -31.76 -10.97 -19.88
C ILE A 826 -31.19 -10.63 -21.26
N ASN A 827 -31.84 -11.15 -22.28
CA ASN A 827 -31.66 -10.77 -23.67
C ASN A 827 -32.98 -10.17 -24.16
N GLU A 828 -33.05 -8.85 -24.28
CA GLU A 828 -34.27 -8.12 -24.57
C GLU A 828 -34.75 -8.31 -26.02
N LEU A 829 -33.84 -8.62 -26.95
CA LEU A 829 -34.21 -8.92 -28.35
C LEU A 829 -34.99 -10.23 -28.46
N SER A 830 -34.61 -11.24 -27.67
CA SER A 830 -35.28 -12.56 -27.66
C SER A 830 -36.32 -12.70 -26.55
N GLY A 831 -36.36 -11.78 -25.58
CA GLY A 831 -37.14 -11.89 -24.34
C GLY A 831 -36.66 -13.00 -23.39
N LYS A 832 -35.51 -13.63 -23.67
CA LYS A 832 -35.01 -14.78 -22.90
C LYS A 832 -34.37 -14.33 -21.59
N VAL A 833 -34.72 -15.03 -20.50
CA VAL A 833 -34.06 -14.91 -19.19
C VAL A 833 -33.28 -16.20 -18.91
N THR A 834 -32.02 -16.08 -18.49
CA THR A 834 -31.12 -17.21 -18.23
C THR A 834 -30.54 -17.10 -16.83
N ASP A 835 -30.51 -18.19 -16.07
CA ASP A 835 -29.85 -18.22 -14.76
C ASP A 835 -28.32 -18.35 -14.91
N LEU A 836 -27.58 -17.65 -14.07
CA LEU A 836 -26.12 -17.80 -13.97
C LEU A 836 -25.81 -19.00 -13.09
N LEU A 837 -25.23 -20.04 -13.70
CA LEU A 837 -24.87 -21.28 -13.02
C LEU A 837 -23.41 -21.23 -12.54
N PHE A 838 -23.22 -21.13 -11.24
CA PHE A 838 -21.89 -21.14 -10.63
C PHE A 838 -21.47 -22.56 -10.25
N LYS A 839 -20.20 -22.88 -10.47
CA LYS A 839 -19.55 -24.05 -9.90
C LYS A 839 -19.22 -23.77 -8.45
N ASN A 840 -19.74 -24.59 -7.55
CA ASN A 840 -19.53 -24.46 -6.12
C ASN A 840 -19.16 -25.82 -5.54
N LYS A 841 -18.02 -25.87 -4.86
CA LYS A 841 -17.56 -27.03 -4.14
C LYS A 841 -17.95 -26.87 -2.69
N TYR A 842 -18.83 -27.74 -2.23
CA TYR A 842 -19.10 -27.90 -0.81
C TYR A 842 -18.05 -28.85 -0.25
N VAL A 843 -17.20 -28.36 0.64
CA VAL A 843 -16.21 -29.22 1.28
C VAL A 843 -16.92 -29.89 2.44
N THR A 844 -17.17 -31.21 2.32
CA THR A 844 -17.54 -32.06 3.46
C THR A 844 -16.34 -32.18 4.40
N THR A 845 -16.05 -31.12 5.15
CA THR A 845 -15.67 -31.33 6.54
C THR A 845 -16.81 -32.11 7.21
N LYS A 846 -16.51 -32.89 8.26
CA LYS A 846 -17.52 -33.29 9.26
C LYS A 846 -18.56 -32.17 9.37
N ALA A 847 -19.84 -32.57 9.41
CA ALA A 847 -21.03 -31.73 9.49
C ALA A 847 -20.69 -30.29 9.89
N PRO A 848 -21.18 -29.27 9.14
CA PRO A 848 -20.90 -27.88 9.50
C PRO A 848 -21.10 -27.78 11.00
N GLU A 849 -20.09 -27.30 11.73
CA GLU A 849 -20.39 -26.72 13.02
C GLU A 849 -21.47 -25.71 12.67
N VAL A 850 -22.70 -26.05 13.08
CA VAL A 850 -23.78 -25.11 13.23
C VAL A 850 -23.10 -23.86 13.78
N PRO A 851 -23.22 -22.69 13.13
CA PRO A 851 -22.61 -21.48 13.67
C PRO A 851 -22.99 -21.47 15.14
N LEU A 852 -21.98 -21.58 16.01
CA LEU A 852 -22.20 -21.84 17.43
C LEU A 852 -23.27 -20.84 17.84
N THR A 853 -24.42 -21.37 18.25
CA THR A 853 -25.51 -20.54 18.73
C THR A 853 -24.94 -19.63 19.81
N SER A 854 -25.53 -18.45 20.05
CA SER A 854 -25.04 -17.57 21.10
C SER A 854 -24.81 -18.32 22.43
N SER A 855 -25.62 -19.35 22.70
CA SER A 855 -25.47 -20.31 23.81
C SER A 855 -24.26 -21.25 23.73
N GLU A 856 -23.86 -21.72 22.56
CA GLU A 856 -22.67 -22.58 22.39
C GLU A 856 -21.38 -21.75 22.43
N ILE A 857 -21.41 -20.51 21.93
CA ILE A 857 -20.33 -19.51 22.14
C ILE A 857 -20.23 -19.17 23.62
N GLU A 858 -21.36 -18.93 24.30
CA GLU A 858 -21.41 -18.76 25.75
C GLU A 858 -20.86 -19.98 26.47
N THR A 859 -21.19 -21.19 26.03
CA THR A 859 -20.70 -22.43 26.65
C THR A 859 -19.19 -22.59 26.46
N LEU A 860 -18.63 -22.24 25.30
CA LEU A 860 -17.18 -22.27 25.06
C LEU A 860 -16.45 -21.16 25.81
N VAL A 861 -17.03 -19.97 25.90
CA VAL A 861 -16.53 -18.86 26.73
C VAL A 861 -16.60 -19.25 28.20
N ASN A 862 -17.70 -19.82 28.67
CA ASN A 862 -17.87 -20.26 30.05
C ASN A 862 -16.98 -21.46 30.39
N ASN A 863 -16.73 -22.38 29.46
CA ASN A 863 -15.79 -23.48 29.64
C ASN A 863 -14.33 -22.99 29.63
N ARG A 864 -14.01 -21.97 28.82
CA ARG A 864 -12.67 -21.35 28.82
C ARG A 864 -12.45 -20.49 30.05
N VAL A 865 -13.47 -19.78 30.50
CA VAL A 865 -13.50 -19.03 31.77
C VAL A 865 -13.42 -19.99 32.96
N ALA A 866 -14.15 -21.11 32.95
CA ALA A 866 -14.07 -22.15 33.97
C ALA A 866 -12.69 -22.85 33.99
N ALA A 867 -12.08 -23.09 32.83
CA ALA A 867 -10.71 -23.62 32.74
C ALA A 867 -9.67 -22.62 33.27
N ILE A 868 -9.82 -21.33 32.96
CA ILE A 868 -8.97 -20.24 33.49
C ILE A 868 -9.19 -20.03 35.00
N LEU A 869 -10.42 -20.22 35.50
CA LEU A 869 -10.76 -20.15 36.92
C LEU A 869 -10.25 -21.39 37.68
N ALA A 870 -10.22 -22.57 37.05
CA ALA A 870 -9.60 -23.78 37.61
C ALA A 870 -8.06 -23.68 37.64
N GLU A 871 -7.44 -23.08 36.61
CA GLU A 871 -5.99 -22.80 36.56
C GLU A 871 -5.56 -21.74 37.59
N LYS A 872 -6.47 -20.89 38.07
CA LYS A 872 -6.21 -19.90 39.13
C LYS A 872 -6.45 -20.40 40.56
N ASN A 873 -6.95 -21.63 40.73
CA ASN A 873 -7.31 -22.18 42.04
C ASN A 873 -6.43 -23.37 42.45
N VAL A 874 -5.12 -23.14 42.57
CA VAL A 874 -4.23 -23.78 43.56
C VAL A 874 -3.22 -22.68 43.94
N GLN A 875 -3.22 -22.08 45.13
CA GLN A 875 -3.03 -22.75 46.42
C GLN A 875 -3.43 -21.79 47.56
N ALA A 876 -4.48 -22.13 48.31
CA ALA A 876 -4.58 -21.68 49.70
C ALA A 876 -3.61 -22.55 50.51
N SER A 877 -2.58 -21.93 51.08
CA SER A 877 -1.77 -22.55 52.13
C SER A 877 -2.57 -22.54 53.43
N GLU A 878 -2.95 -23.71 53.94
CA GLU A 878 -3.26 -23.85 55.37
C GLU A 878 -1.98 -23.74 56.21
N PRO A 879 -2.06 -23.18 57.42
CA PRO A 879 -1.14 -23.49 58.51
C PRO A 879 -1.76 -24.48 59.52
N ALA A 880 -1.10 -25.63 59.64
CA ALA A 880 -0.84 -26.51 60.80
C ALA A 880 -1.84 -26.62 61.99
N ALA A 881 -2.28 -27.86 62.29
CA ALA A 881 -1.85 -28.69 63.44
C ALA A 881 -2.57 -30.08 63.52
N SER A 882 -1.82 -31.14 63.86
CA SER A 882 -2.24 -32.52 64.23
C SER A 882 -2.90 -32.59 65.64
N PRO A 883 -3.45 -33.74 66.18
CA PRO A 883 -3.24 -35.17 65.82
C PRO A 883 -4.44 -36.17 65.98
N GLU A 884 -4.17 -37.45 65.62
CA GLU A 884 -4.77 -38.73 66.11
C GLU A 884 -6.23 -39.10 65.71
N SER A 885 -6.66 -40.35 65.41
CA SER A 885 -6.18 -41.71 65.69
C SER A 885 -6.85 -42.77 64.76
N GLN A 886 -6.36 -44.00 64.81
CA GLN A 886 -6.56 -45.17 63.93
C GLN A 886 -7.91 -45.93 64.05
N ALA A 887 -8.34 -46.59 62.96
CA ALA A 887 -8.82 -48.00 62.85
C ALA A 887 -9.47 -48.17 61.46
N GLY A 888 -9.31 -49.20 60.61
CA GLY A 888 -8.67 -50.52 60.68
C GLY A 888 -9.53 -51.52 59.86
N THR A 889 -9.00 -52.00 58.71
CA THR A 889 -9.26 -53.29 57.97
C THR A 889 -10.69 -53.60 57.45
N GLN A 890 -11.00 -54.29 56.34
CA GLN A 890 -10.43 -55.04 55.18
C GLN A 890 -11.68 -55.31 54.27
N SER A 891 -11.72 -55.37 52.93
CA SER A 891 -11.05 -56.34 52.02
C SER A 891 -11.28 -56.01 50.53
N GLN A 892 -10.18 -56.12 49.74
CA GLN A 892 -9.88 -56.39 48.30
C GLN A 892 -10.98 -56.65 47.23
N PRO A 893 -10.68 -56.56 45.89
CA PRO A 893 -9.35 -56.55 45.22
C PRO A 893 -9.09 -55.50 44.09
N GLU A 894 -7.78 -55.36 43.77
CA GLU A 894 -7.11 -55.03 42.47
C GLU A 894 -7.50 -53.76 41.67
N ALA A 895 -6.62 -52.96 41.06
CA ALA A 895 -5.17 -52.99 40.85
C ALA A 895 -4.62 -51.54 40.67
N THR A 896 -3.33 -51.42 41.00
CA THR A 896 -2.31 -50.40 40.71
C THR A 896 -2.62 -49.21 39.79
N ASN A 897 -2.27 -48.00 40.26
CA ASN A 897 -1.38 -47.02 39.62
C ASN A 897 -1.11 -45.90 40.63
N GLU A 898 0.09 -45.83 41.20
CA GLU A 898 1.25 -45.07 40.69
C GLU A 898 1.05 -43.56 40.74
N GLU A 899 1.78 -42.93 41.67
CA GLU A 899 2.47 -41.66 41.40
C GLU A 899 3.94 -41.81 41.76
N PRO A 900 4.84 -41.34 40.89
CA PRO A 900 6.03 -40.61 41.31
C PRO A 900 6.11 -39.22 40.63
N THR A 901 6.75 -38.28 41.34
CA THR A 901 7.07 -36.90 40.95
C THR A 901 8.35 -36.78 40.09
N SER A 902 8.46 -35.83 39.13
CA SER A 902 9.74 -35.11 38.77
C SER A 902 9.60 -34.03 37.66
N GLY A 903 10.23 -32.85 37.84
CA GLY A 903 10.45 -31.83 36.79
C GLY A 903 11.84 -31.90 36.12
N LEU A 904 12.04 -31.19 34.99
CA LEU A 904 13.26 -31.24 34.16
C LEU A 904 14.51 -30.56 34.82
N PRO A 905 15.75 -31.08 34.63
CA PRO A 905 16.98 -30.51 35.19
C PRO A 905 17.32 -29.10 34.69
N LYS A 906 18.02 -28.30 35.51
CA LYS A 906 18.45 -26.93 35.15
C LYS A 906 19.55 -26.89 34.07
N ILE A 907 20.39 -27.92 33.97
CA ILE A 907 21.43 -28.07 32.95
C ILE A 907 21.19 -29.38 32.24
N LEU A 908 21.14 -29.35 30.90
CA LEU A 908 21.08 -30.54 30.05
C LEU A 908 22.41 -30.65 29.31
N SER A 909 23.16 -31.72 29.55
CA SER A 909 24.44 -31.99 28.90
C SER A 909 24.36 -33.30 28.13
N PHE A 910 24.84 -33.31 26.89
CA PHE A 910 24.84 -34.47 26.02
C PHE A 910 26.29 -34.91 25.76
N ASN A 911 26.91 -35.60 26.71
CA ASN A 911 28.28 -36.12 26.53
C ASN A 911 28.32 -37.43 25.74
N MET A 912 27.15 -38.06 25.50
CA MET A 912 26.97 -39.25 24.67
C MET A 912 27.82 -40.46 25.11
N ALA A 913 28.11 -40.56 26.41
CA ALA A 913 28.90 -41.67 26.96
C ALA A 913 28.20 -43.03 26.73
N THR A 914 26.88 -43.07 26.95
CA THR A 914 26.01 -44.27 26.85
C THR A 914 25.12 -44.29 25.60
N ALA A 915 25.29 -43.34 24.68
CA ALA A 915 24.46 -43.23 23.48
C ALA A 915 24.70 -44.40 22.50
N THR A 916 23.64 -44.81 21.81
CA THR A 916 23.67 -45.71 20.64
C THR A 916 23.29 -44.92 19.38
N GLY A 917 23.40 -45.53 18.19
CA GLY A 917 23.01 -44.87 16.94
C GLY A 917 21.55 -44.38 16.94
N SER A 918 20.65 -45.12 17.60
CA SER A 918 19.22 -44.83 17.66
C SER A 918 18.71 -44.18 18.96
N LEU A 919 19.56 -44.08 19.99
CA LEU A 919 19.17 -43.52 21.28
C LEU A 919 20.24 -42.58 21.84
N VAL A 920 19.89 -41.30 21.97
CA VAL A 920 20.68 -40.29 22.66
C VAL A 920 19.85 -39.67 23.77
N ARG A 921 20.43 -39.61 24.98
CA ARG A 921 19.86 -38.93 26.14
C ARG A 921 20.84 -37.92 26.68
N ASP A 922 20.31 -36.94 27.42
CA ASP A 922 21.17 -36.13 28.27
C ASP A 922 21.75 -36.99 29.41
N ASP A 923 22.83 -36.52 30.02
CA ASP A 923 23.59 -37.29 31.02
C ASP A 923 22.77 -37.61 32.29
N SER A 924 21.68 -36.88 32.56
CA SER A 924 20.76 -37.18 33.66
C SER A 924 19.64 -38.17 33.27
N ASN A 925 19.54 -38.55 32.00
CA ASN A 925 18.45 -39.34 31.40
C ASN A 925 17.06 -38.68 31.49
N ALA A 926 16.97 -37.38 31.77
CA ALA A 926 15.71 -36.66 31.87
C ALA A 926 15.09 -36.34 30.50
N VAL A 927 15.91 -36.25 29.45
CA VAL A 927 15.51 -35.88 28.09
C VAL A 927 16.10 -36.85 27.08
N THR A 928 15.28 -37.31 26.15
CA THR A 928 15.70 -38.12 24.99
C THR A 928 15.65 -37.26 23.73
N VAL A 929 16.64 -37.44 22.84
CA VAL A 929 16.64 -36.83 21.51
C VAL A 929 15.73 -37.64 20.59
N GLU A 930 14.78 -36.93 19.99
CA GLU A 930 13.82 -37.42 19.02
C GLU A 930 14.22 -37.00 17.60
N VAL A 931 13.71 -37.70 16.60
CA VAL A 931 13.86 -37.31 15.19
C VAL A 931 12.61 -36.53 14.76
N GLY A 932 12.79 -35.26 14.42
CA GLY A 932 11.81 -34.43 13.74
C GLY A 932 11.99 -34.43 12.22
N GLY A 933 10.95 -34.03 11.49
CA GLY A 933 10.91 -34.00 10.02
C GLY A 933 10.28 -35.25 9.40
N SER A 934 9.91 -35.18 8.12
CA SER A 934 9.12 -36.22 7.43
C SER A 934 9.84 -36.84 6.22
N TYR A 935 11.13 -36.50 6.00
CA TYR A 935 11.84 -36.82 4.76
C TYR A 935 13.29 -37.30 5.01
N PRO A 936 13.50 -38.49 5.59
CA PRO A 936 14.86 -39.03 5.77
C PRO A 936 15.59 -39.22 4.43
N PRO A 937 16.92 -39.04 4.38
CA PRO A 937 17.70 -39.45 3.21
C PRO A 937 17.68 -40.98 3.03
N PRO A 938 17.97 -41.48 1.82
CA PRO A 938 18.06 -42.92 1.57
C PRO A 938 19.05 -43.60 2.52
N GLY A 939 18.63 -44.69 3.18
CA GLY A 939 19.49 -45.46 4.10
C GLY A 939 19.62 -44.90 5.52
N TRP A 940 18.88 -43.85 5.87
CA TRP A 940 18.83 -43.32 7.24
C TRP A 940 18.28 -44.35 8.24
N SER A 941 19.03 -44.61 9.31
CA SER A 941 18.65 -45.57 10.36
C SER A 941 18.96 -45.08 11.78
N ASP A 942 19.90 -44.15 11.93
CA ASP A 942 20.42 -43.70 13.22
C ASP A 942 20.34 -42.16 13.34
N VAL A 943 20.03 -41.64 14.53
CA VAL A 943 20.00 -40.20 14.86
C VAL A 943 21.37 -39.66 15.29
N ALA A 944 22.32 -40.56 15.58
CA ALA A 944 23.67 -40.24 16.01
C ALA A 944 24.70 -41.20 15.44
N ASP A 945 25.94 -40.74 15.30
CA ASP A 945 27.10 -41.57 15.07
C ASP A 945 27.93 -41.64 16.36
N VAL A 946 28.12 -42.85 16.85
CA VAL A 946 28.86 -43.15 18.08
C VAL A 946 30.09 -44.04 17.84
N SER A 947 30.45 -44.25 16.57
CA SER A 947 31.50 -45.19 16.16
C SER A 947 32.93 -44.60 16.20
N GLY A 948 33.06 -43.27 16.10
CA GLY A 948 34.36 -42.56 16.08
C GLY A 948 34.76 -41.92 17.41
N GLU A 949 35.98 -41.35 17.46
CA GLU A 949 36.51 -40.58 18.62
C GLU A 949 35.60 -39.39 18.97
N ASN A 950 35.06 -38.73 17.95
CA ASN A 950 34.07 -37.68 18.09
C ASN A 950 32.67 -38.25 17.83
N LYS A 951 31.89 -38.46 18.90
CA LYS A 951 30.47 -38.81 18.81
C LYS A 951 29.62 -37.57 18.51
N PHE A 952 28.56 -37.72 17.72
CA PHE A 952 27.69 -36.59 17.35
C PHE A 952 26.27 -37.01 16.98
N ILE A 953 25.33 -36.07 17.13
CA ILE A 953 23.93 -36.15 16.69
C ILE A 953 23.84 -35.56 15.28
N MET A 954 23.03 -36.16 14.41
CA MET A 954 23.01 -35.85 12.98
C MET A 954 21.72 -35.15 12.55
N ALA A 955 21.84 -34.03 11.82
CA ALA A 955 20.78 -33.50 10.97
C ALA A 955 21.15 -33.73 9.49
N ARG A 956 20.22 -34.29 8.70
CA ARG A 956 20.47 -34.61 7.29
C ARG A 956 19.34 -34.14 6.39
N LEU A 957 19.73 -33.53 5.28
CA LEU A 957 18.81 -33.22 4.17
C LEU A 957 18.36 -34.50 3.46
N LYS A 958 17.14 -34.48 2.92
CA LYS A 958 16.63 -35.56 2.05
C LYS A 958 17.57 -35.81 0.86
N ASP A 959 18.10 -34.72 0.30
CA ASP A 959 19.11 -34.68 -0.76
C ASP A 959 20.03 -33.47 -0.52
N LYS A 960 21.35 -33.66 -0.65
CA LYS A 960 22.37 -32.65 -0.35
C LYS A 960 22.43 -31.50 -1.36
N VAL A 961 21.81 -31.66 -2.54
CA VAL A 961 21.91 -30.69 -3.64
C VAL A 961 20.65 -29.82 -3.78
N SER A 962 19.46 -30.41 -3.68
CA SER A 962 18.21 -29.73 -4.05
C SER A 962 17.18 -29.61 -2.93
N ALA A 963 17.34 -30.32 -1.80
CA ALA A 963 16.33 -30.32 -0.75
C ALA A 963 16.43 -29.08 0.16
N SER A 964 15.28 -28.66 0.70
CA SER A 964 15.17 -27.67 1.78
C SER A 964 14.64 -28.26 3.10
N ALA A 965 14.44 -29.58 3.12
CA ALA A 965 13.89 -30.35 4.22
C ALA A 965 14.55 -31.73 4.31
N GLY A 966 14.47 -32.35 5.48
CA GLY A 966 15.12 -33.61 5.81
C GLY A 966 14.67 -34.15 7.18
N VAL A 967 15.59 -34.74 7.92
CA VAL A 967 15.41 -35.19 9.31
C VAL A 967 16.35 -34.43 10.24
N TYR A 968 15.84 -34.02 11.40
CA TYR A 968 16.57 -33.18 12.34
C TYR A 968 16.37 -33.63 13.80
N PRO A 969 17.37 -33.46 14.68
CA PRO A 969 17.21 -33.77 16.09
C PRO A 969 16.28 -32.77 16.78
N ARG A 970 15.41 -33.27 17.67
CA ARG A 970 14.54 -32.47 18.52
C ARG A 970 14.57 -33.01 19.94
N PHE A 971 14.58 -32.16 20.96
CA PHE A 971 14.48 -32.62 22.35
C PHE A 971 13.77 -31.61 23.23
N LYS A 972 13.12 -32.11 24.29
CA LYS A 972 12.29 -31.29 25.19
C LYS A 972 13.13 -30.36 26.08
N VAL A 973 12.69 -29.12 26.18
CA VAL A 973 13.17 -28.06 27.07
C VAL A 973 11.97 -27.30 27.65
N ASP A 974 12.18 -26.23 28.41
CA ASP A 974 11.14 -25.31 28.90
C ASP A 974 11.71 -23.89 29.07
N LEU A 975 12.32 -23.37 27.99
CA LEU A 975 12.96 -22.07 28.03
C LEU A 975 11.90 -20.96 28.19
N SER A 976 12.27 -19.91 28.92
CA SER A 976 11.48 -18.75 29.27
C SER A 976 11.90 -17.52 28.46
N ALA A 977 10.92 -16.89 27.81
CA ALA A 977 11.13 -15.64 27.07
C ALA A 977 11.60 -14.47 27.97
N GLU A 978 11.49 -14.60 29.29
CA GLU A 978 11.81 -13.54 30.24
C GLU A 978 13.23 -13.65 30.80
N THR A 979 13.81 -14.86 30.75
CA THR A 979 15.10 -15.18 31.40
C THR A 979 16.14 -15.61 30.38
N GLU A 980 17.37 -15.11 30.50
CA GLU A 980 18.46 -15.47 29.59
C GLU A 980 18.81 -16.96 29.73
N SER A 981 19.00 -17.64 28.60
CA SER A 981 19.51 -19.01 28.52
C SER A 981 20.81 -19.01 27.72
N THR A 982 21.72 -19.92 28.08
CA THR A 982 22.97 -20.14 27.33
C THR A 982 22.97 -21.52 26.68
N ILE A 983 23.25 -21.57 25.37
CA ILE A 983 23.42 -22.82 24.61
C ILE A 983 24.85 -22.89 24.10
N VAL A 984 25.56 -23.97 24.43
CA VAL A 984 26.92 -24.28 23.94
C VAL A 984 26.82 -25.46 22.98
N LEU A 985 27.22 -25.25 21.73
CA LEU A 985 26.96 -26.16 20.61
C LEU A 985 28.24 -26.40 19.78
N PRO A 986 28.90 -27.56 19.96
CA PRO A 986 29.88 -28.04 18.99
C PRO A 986 29.16 -28.41 17.69
N ILE A 987 29.52 -27.78 16.57
CA ILE A 987 28.87 -28.01 15.28
C ILE A 987 29.88 -28.13 14.14
N LYS A 988 29.58 -29.00 13.18
CA LYS A 988 30.25 -29.09 11.89
C LYS A 988 29.18 -29.10 10.79
N VAL A 989 29.26 -28.14 9.87
CA VAL A 989 28.26 -27.98 8.79
C VAL A 989 28.83 -28.55 7.49
N HIS A 990 28.08 -29.44 6.85
CA HIS A 990 28.46 -30.10 5.59
C HIS A 990 27.91 -29.37 4.36
N SER A 991 26.62 -29.02 4.39
CA SER A 991 25.98 -28.32 3.29
C SER A 991 24.70 -27.61 3.73
N LEU A 992 24.22 -26.73 2.85
CA LEU A 992 23.01 -25.92 3.07
C LEU A 992 21.89 -26.41 2.18
N GLY A 993 20.67 -26.48 2.72
CA GLY A 993 19.48 -26.68 1.90
C GLY A 993 19.17 -25.47 1.01
N THR A 994 18.34 -25.66 -0.02
CA THR A 994 17.98 -24.62 -1.02
C THR A 994 17.25 -23.39 -0.45
N ARG A 995 16.85 -23.43 0.83
CA ARG A 995 16.21 -22.33 1.58
C ARG A 995 16.82 -22.13 2.98
N ALA A 996 18.04 -22.61 3.21
CA ALA A 996 18.59 -22.71 4.55
C ALA A 996 19.20 -21.39 5.07
N GLY A 997 19.02 -21.17 6.38
CA GLY A 997 19.99 -20.44 7.21
C GLY A 997 20.77 -21.45 8.04
N VAL A 998 22.02 -21.16 8.36
CA VAL A 998 23.03 -22.23 8.46
C VAL A 998 23.40 -22.82 9.83
N VAL A 999 22.90 -22.26 10.93
CA VAL A 999 22.80 -22.93 12.23
C VAL A 999 21.38 -22.61 12.63
N SER A 1000 20.50 -23.59 12.77
CA SER A 1000 19.10 -23.30 13.05
C SER A 1000 18.67 -24.03 14.31
N ILE A 1001 18.11 -23.29 15.28
CA ILE A 1001 17.65 -23.79 16.58
C ILE A 1001 16.16 -23.45 16.69
N GLY A 1002 15.26 -24.30 16.20
CA GLY A 1002 13.83 -24.03 16.26
C GLY A 1002 13.24 -24.29 17.66
N LEU A 1003 12.43 -23.35 18.19
CA LEU A 1003 11.70 -23.54 19.46
C LEU A 1003 10.19 -23.77 19.24
N THR A 1004 9.59 -24.80 19.86
CA THR A 1004 8.14 -25.16 19.70
C THR A 1004 7.53 -25.62 21.04
N PRO A 1005 6.19 -25.57 21.28
CA PRO A 1005 5.11 -25.00 20.49
C PRO A 1005 5.12 -23.46 20.47
N TYR A 1006 4.43 -22.90 19.49
CA TYR A 1006 4.49 -21.49 19.08
C TYR A 1006 3.50 -20.62 19.86
N VAL A 1007 4.00 -19.59 20.54
CA VAL A 1007 3.16 -18.51 21.11
C VAL A 1007 3.40 -17.19 20.36
N SER A 1008 4.60 -16.93 19.82
CA SER A 1008 4.89 -15.89 18.82
C SER A 1008 6.26 -16.09 18.12
N ASP A 1009 6.43 -15.51 16.92
CA ASP A 1009 7.71 -15.50 16.15
C ASP A 1009 8.83 -14.70 16.84
N ASP A 1010 8.48 -13.82 17.77
CA ASP A 1010 9.44 -12.98 18.49
C ASP A 1010 10.25 -13.77 19.53
N ILE A 1011 9.70 -14.92 19.96
CA ILE A 1011 10.21 -15.72 21.08
C ILE A 1011 10.95 -16.99 20.60
N SER A 1012 10.71 -17.43 19.35
CA SER A 1012 11.33 -18.61 18.73
C SER A 1012 12.46 -18.21 17.77
N THR A 1013 13.71 -18.36 18.21
CA THR A 1013 14.88 -17.87 17.43
C THR A 1013 15.37 -18.88 16.40
N SER A 1014 15.10 -18.66 15.11
CA SER A 1014 15.98 -19.24 14.09
C SER A 1014 17.29 -18.43 14.05
N LEU A 1015 18.39 -19.07 14.42
CA LEU A 1015 19.71 -18.58 14.05
C LEU A 1015 19.80 -18.71 12.51
N LEU A 1016 20.28 -17.68 11.81
CA LEU A 1016 20.42 -17.69 10.35
C LEU A 1016 21.86 -17.34 10.01
N ILE A 1017 22.34 -17.96 8.92
CA ILE A 1017 23.63 -17.61 8.34
C ILE A 1017 23.42 -17.15 6.91
N ASP A 1018 24.33 -16.27 6.51
CA ASP A 1018 24.46 -15.78 5.16
C ASP A 1018 25.47 -16.65 4.39
N LYS A 1019 25.06 -17.12 3.20
CA LYS A 1019 26.00 -17.69 2.23
C LYS A 1019 26.54 -16.52 1.40
N LYS A 1020 27.79 -16.13 1.63
CA LYS A 1020 28.46 -15.24 0.66
C LYS A 1020 28.72 -16.03 -0.62
N THR A 1021 27.95 -15.74 -1.66
CA THR A 1021 28.09 -16.32 -3.01
C THR A 1021 29.47 -16.07 -3.61
N GLU A 1022 30.19 -15.08 -3.10
CA GLU A 1022 31.53 -14.65 -3.52
C GLU A 1022 32.67 -15.57 -3.05
N THR A 1023 32.55 -16.21 -1.87
CA THR A 1023 33.67 -16.95 -1.24
C THR A 1023 33.36 -18.41 -0.86
N ASN A 1024 32.11 -18.85 -1.03
CA ASN A 1024 31.65 -20.20 -0.64
C ASN A 1024 31.94 -20.56 0.83
N GLN A 1025 31.83 -19.59 1.74
CA GLN A 1025 31.98 -19.73 3.19
C GLN A 1025 30.69 -19.35 3.93
N ILE A 1026 30.62 -19.72 5.21
CA ILE A 1026 29.51 -19.52 6.13
C ILE A 1026 29.74 -18.23 6.95
N ALA A 1027 28.78 -17.31 7.01
CA ALA A 1027 28.81 -16.16 7.91
C ALA A 1027 27.61 -16.12 8.87
N ILE A 1028 27.84 -16.17 10.19
CA ILE A 1028 26.79 -16.11 11.20
C ILE A 1028 26.36 -14.65 11.41
N ARG A 1029 25.07 -14.33 11.22
CA ARG A 1029 24.57 -12.96 11.45
C ARG A 1029 24.24 -12.77 12.94
N ASN A 1030 24.86 -11.77 13.57
CA ASN A 1030 24.36 -11.26 14.85
C ASN A 1030 23.07 -10.48 14.63
N MET A 1031 22.06 -10.73 15.46
CA MET A 1031 20.80 -9.97 15.47
C MET A 1031 20.78 -9.08 16.72
N SER A 1032 20.01 -7.99 16.70
CA SER A 1032 19.87 -7.10 17.87
C SER A 1032 19.39 -7.81 19.15
N ARG A 1033 18.75 -8.97 19.01
CA ARG A 1033 18.12 -9.74 20.10
C ARG A 1033 18.98 -10.88 20.69
N TYR A 1034 20.12 -11.24 20.09
CA TYR A 1034 21.01 -12.28 20.63
C TYR A 1034 22.46 -12.09 20.20
N SER A 1035 23.39 -12.56 21.02
CA SER A 1035 24.82 -12.57 20.69
C SER A 1035 25.34 -13.99 20.54
N VAL A 1036 26.22 -14.19 19.56
CA VAL A 1036 26.92 -15.45 19.32
C VAL A 1036 28.42 -15.23 19.48
N SER A 1037 29.10 -16.13 20.16
CA SER A 1037 30.56 -16.26 20.09
C SER A 1037 30.94 -17.58 19.47
N ILE A 1038 32.05 -17.59 18.73
CA ILE A 1038 32.61 -18.74 18.04
C ILE A 1038 33.99 -19.01 18.66
N ASP A 1039 34.20 -20.22 19.18
CA ASP A 1039 35.46 -20.66 19.78
C ASP A 1039 35.99 -19.76 20.91
N GLY A 1040 35.07 -19.12 21.63
CA GLY A 1040 35.33 -18.18 22.72
C GLY A 1040 35.56 -16.73 22.27
N VAL A 1041 35.49 -16.44 20.96
CA VAL A 1041 35.66 -15.09 20.39
C VAL A 1041 34.31 -14.55 19.93
N ALA A 1042 34.05 -13.25 20.18
CA ALA A 1042 32.81 -12.62 19.73
C ALA A 1042 32.68 -12.68 18.19
N ASN A 1043 31.52 -13.12 17.71
CA ASN A 1043 31.21 -13.14 16.28
C ASN A 1043 31.12 -11.70 15.73
N THR A 1044 31.72 -11.43 14.58
CA THR A 1044 31.68 -10.13 13.89
C THR A 1044 31.13 -10.27 12.47
N ALA A 1045 30.79 -9.16 11.81
CA ALA A 1045 30.31 -9.16 10.42
C ALA A 1045 31.33 -9.77 9.43
N ASP A 1046 32.60 -9.86 9.82
CA ASP A 1046 33.70 -10.42 9.01
C ASP A 1046 34.05 -11.87 9.35
N THR A 1047 33.42 -12.47 10.36
CA THR A 1047 33.71 -13.86 10.72
C THR A 1047 33.24 -14.81 9.60
N ARG A 1048 34.12 -15.71 9.16
CA ARG A 1048 33.86 -16.69 8.11
C ARG A 1048 34.20 -18.09 8.62
N LEU A 1049 33.28 -19.02 8.46
CA LEU A 1049 33.44 -20.42 8.80
C LEU A 1049 33.52 -21.25 7.53
N ASP A 1050 34.48 -22.16 7.46
CA ASP A 1050 34.56 -23.15 6.39
C ASP A 1050 33.60 -24.32 6.66
N TYR A 1051 33.07 -24.92 5.59
CA TYR A 1051 32.37 -26.20 5.66
C TYR A 1051 33.31 -27.31 6.15
N ASP A 1052 32.73 -28.38 6.67
CA ASP A 1052 33.42 -29.59 7.13
C ASP A 1052 34.45 -29.37 8.26
N LYS A 1053 34.44 -28.20 8.90
CA LYS A 1053 35.21 -27.90 10.12
C LYS A 1053 34.30 -27.82 11.35
N TRP A 1054 34.84 -28.24 12.49
CA TRP A 1054 34.19 -28.08 13.79
C TRP A 1054 34.38 -26.67 14.32
N TYR A 1055 33.33 -26.14 14.96
CA TYR A 1055 33.33 -24.89 15.70
C TYR A 1055 32.52 -25.04 16.98
N ILE A 1056 32.85 -24.27 18.01
CA ILE A 1056 32.10 -24.21 19.27
C ILE A 1056 31.29 -22.90 19.28
N LEU A 1057 29.97 -23.01 19.09
CA LEU A 1057 29.06 -21.88 19.14
C LEU A 1057 28.53 -21.70 20.55
N VAL A 1058 28.51 -20.46 21.03
CA VAL A 1058 27.82 -20.09 22.28
C VAL A 1058 26.78 -19.04 21.96
N LEU A 1059 25.51 -19.37 22.21
CA LEU A 1059 24.37 -18.47 22.10
C LEU A 1059 23.93 -18.02 23.49
N LYS A 1060 23.78 -16.72 23.68
CA LYS A 1060 23.14 -16.12 24.87
C LYS A 1060 21.97 -15.25 24.45
N SER A 1061 20.77 -15.59 24.93
CA SER A 1061 19.53 -14.87 24.63
C SER A 1061 18.42 -15.23 25.60
N LYS A 1062 17.42 -14.35 25.72
CA LYS A 1062 16.11 -14.72 26.27
C LYS A 1062 15.35 -15.51 25.21
N LEU A 1063 15.04 -16.77 25.49
CA LEU A 1063 14.52 -17.74 24.52
C LEU A 1063 13.29 -18.42 25.12
N GLY A 1064 12.18 -18.53 24.40
CA GLY A 1064 10.99 -19.23 24.91
C GLY A 1064 10.57 -20.41 24.04
N GLY A 1065 10.34 -21.57 24.66
CA GLY A 1065 9.78 -22.74 24.00
C GLY A 1065 10.04 -24.06 24.72
N GLU A 1066 9.26 -25.08 24.37
CA GLU A 1066 9.26 -26.40 25.02
C GLU A 1066 10.15 -27.43 24.33
N TYR A 1067 10.70 -27.15 23.15
CA TYR A 1067 11.59 -28.05 22.42
C TYR A 1067 12.67 -27.27 21.69
N ILE A 1068 13.87 -27.83 21.59
CA ILE A 1068 14.93 -27.36 20.69
C ILE A 1068 14.99 -28.30 19.48
N ASN A 1069 14.90 -27.74 18.27
CA ASN A 1069 15.16 -28.41 17.00
C ASN A 1069 16.55 -28.04 16.51
N LEU A 1070 17.46 -28.99 16.32
CA LEU A 1070 18.81 -28.72 15.84
C LEU A 1070 18.90 -28.82 14.31
N GLY A 1071 19.45 -27.81 13.66
CA GLY A 1071 19.69 -27.80 12.22
C GLY A 1071 18.45 -27.48 11.39
N THR A 1072 17.35 -27.01 11.98
CA THR A 1072 16.16 -26.52 11.26
C THR A 1072 15.43 -25.43 12.04
N ASN A 1073 14.57 -24.66 11.35
CA ASN A 1073 13.76 -23.64 12.01
C ASN A 1073 12.58 -24.26 12.79
N HIS A 1074 11.81 -23.43 13.49
CA HIS A 1074 10.69 -23.89 14.31
C HIS A 1074 9.57 -24.61 13.51
N THR A 1075 9.45 -24.34 12.21
CA THR A 1075 8.51 -25.02 11.29
C THR A 1075 9.08 -26.29 10.65
N GLY A 1076 10.35 -26.63 10.92
CA GLY A 1076 11.06 -27.73 10.25
C GLY A 1076 11.59 -27.39 8.85
N ASN A 1077 11.50 -26.13 8.42
CA ASN A 1077 12.02 -25.62 7.14
C ASN A 1077 13.42 -25.00 7.29
N GLY A 1078 14.11 -24.80 6.16
CA GLY A 1078 15.42 -24.13 6.15
C GLY A 1078 16.52 -24.98 6.79
N GLN A 1079 16.44 -26.29 6.57
CA GLN A 1079 17.28 -27.28 7.21
C GLN A 1079 18.72 -27.29 6.65
N ILE A 1080 19.68 -27.67 7.49
CA ILE A 1080 21.08 -27.93 7.12
C ILE A 1080 21.44 -29.42 7.19
N ASP A 1081 22.51 -29.79 6.49
CA ASP A 1081 23.25 -31.03 6.73
C ASP A 1081 24.41 -30.72 7.69
N ALA A 1082 24.31 -31.19 8.93
CA ALA A 1082 25.26 -30.87 10.00
C ALA A 1082 25.37 -31.95 11.08
N ASP A 1083 26.51 -31.95 11.77
CA ASP A 1083 26.81 -32.78 12.94
C ASP A 1083 26.88 -31.92 14.19
N PHE A 1084 26.27 -32.38 15.28
CA PHE A 1084 26.26 -31.72 16.59
C PHE A 1084 27.00 -32.58 17.60
N GLY A 1085 28.16 -32.12 18.07
CA GLY A 1085 29.10 -32.92 18.82
C GLY A 1085 28.70 -33.19 20.27
N ALA A 1086 29.13 -34.34 20.78
CA ALA A 1086 29.15 -34.66 22.21
C ALA A 1086 29.82 -33.55 23.04
N GLY A 1087 29.07 -32.98 23.97
CA GLY A 1087 29.42 -31.76 24.70
C GLY A 1087 28.41 -30.62 24.51
N LEU A 1088 27.40 -30.80 23.64
CA LEU A 1088 26.22 -29.93 23.58
C LEU A 1088 25.63 -29.75 24.99
N THR A 1089 25.54 -28.50 25.43
CA THR A 1089 25.04 -28.14 26.77
C THR A 1089 24.04 -27.00 26.69
N VAL A 1090 22.89 -27.17 27.36
CA VAL A 1090 21.84 -26.17 27.49
C VAL A 1090 21.71 -25.77 28.95
N TYR A 1091 22.05 -24.52 29.25
CA TYR A 1091 21.79 -23.87 30.53
C TYR A 1091 20.38 -23.25 30.44
N ARG A 1092 19.39 -23.96 30.98
CA ARG A 1092 17.97 -23.58 30.88
C ARG A 1092 17.68 -22.40 31.80
N ASN A 1093 17.17 -21.30 31.24
CA ASN A 1093 16.74 -20.11 32.00
C ASN A 1093 17.81 -19.57 32.95
N HIS A 1094 19.08 -19.73 32.60
CA HIS A 1094 20.21 -19.09 33.26
C HIS A 1094 21.46 -19.08 32.36
N THR A 1095 22.44 -18.28 32.78
CA THR A 1095 23.77 -18.21 32.17
C THR A 1095 24.81 -18.63 33.21
N PRO A 1096 25.75 -19.55 32.88
CA PRO A 1096 26.81 -19.96 33.80
C PRO A 1096 27.81 -18.83 34.06
N SER A 1097 28.67 -19.00 35.08
CA SER A 1097 29.76 -18.06 35.31
C SER A 1097 30.69 -17.99 34.07
N ALA A 1098 31.36 -16.85 33.87
CA ALA A 1098 32.29 -16.70 32.75
C ALA A 1098 33.44 -17.72 32.81
N GLU A 1099 33.88 -18.08 34.01
CA GLU A 1099 34.93 -19.08 34.24
C GLU A 1099 34.47 -20.49 33.84
N ASP A 1100 33.26 -20.89 34.24
CA ASP A 1100 32.69 -22.20 33.88
C ASP A 1100 32.43 -22.29 32.37
N LEU A 1101 31.90 -21.22 31.78
CA LEU A 1101 31.63 -21.15 30.35
C LEU A 1101 32.91 -21.25 29.52
N ASN A 1102 33.95 -20.49 29.90
CA ASN A 1102 35.24 -20.51 29.21
C ASN A 1102 35.93 -21.87 29.38
N SER A 1103 35.87 -22.46 30.58
CA SER A 1103 36.41 -23.80 30.84
C SER A 1103 35.74 -24.87 29.98
N LEU A 1104 34.41 -24.80 29.82
CA LEU A 1104 33.67 -25.69 28.93
C LEU A 1104 34.07 -25.48 27.46
N VAL A 1105 34.13 -24.24 26.98
CA VAL A 1105 34.51 -23.92 25.59
C VAL A 1105 35.93 -24.40 25.27
N GLU A 1106 36.90 -24.16 26.15
CA GLU A 1106 38.28 -24.61 25.94
C GLU A 1106 38.40 -26.14 25.97
N SER A 1107 37.66 -26.82 26.85
CA SER A 1107 37.63 -28.29 26.86
C SER A 1107 37.08 -28.87 25.55
N LEU A 1108 36.08 -28.21 24.95
CA LEU A 1108 35.49 -28.62 23.68
C LEU A 1108 36.41 -28.30 22.50
N LYS A 1109 37.12 -27.17 22.52
CA LYS A 1109 38.15 -26.85 21.51
C LYS A 1109 39.26 -27.89 21.49
N VAL A 1110 39.77 -28.28 22.66
CA VAL A 1110 40.79 -29.35 22.79
C VAL A 1110 40.29 -30.68 22.22
N LYS A 1111 38.98 -30.95 22.31
CA LYS A 1111 38.37 -32.16 21.76
C LYS A 1111 38.17 -32.10 20.24
N TYR A 1112 37.67 -30.98 19.71
CA TYR A 1112 37.18 -30.89 18.33
C TYR A 1112 38.16 -30.25 17.33
N HIS A 1113 39.16 -29.48 17.78
CA HIS A 1113 40.11 -28.77 16.91
C HIS A 1113 41.47 -29.47 16.76
N LYS A 1114 41.54 -30.77 17.02
CA LYS A 1114 42.76 -31.56 16.85
C LYS A 1114 43.16 -31.74 15.39
#